data_AF-A0A2D9Z4I0-F1
#
_entry.id   AF-A0A2D9Z4I0-F1
#
_cell.length_a   1.000
_cell.length_b   1.000
_cell.length_c   1.000
_cell.angle_alpha   90.00
_cell.angle_beta   90.00
_cell.angle_gamma   90.00
#
_symmetry.space_group_name_H-M   'P 1'
#
loop_
_entity.id
_entity.type
_entity.pdbx_description
1 polymer ?
#
loop_
_entity_poly.entity_id
_entity_poly.type
_entity_poly.pdbx_seq_one_letter_code
_entity_poly.pdbx_strand_id
1 'polypeptide(L)'
;MPMSLRRKTKPVLSSKDRRSIEKKVAARLSLETLEKRELLAADLVGGLADLAEGEGDPKVQMRLIATDLQGQPLDTLYINQAFHLNGYVKDLRADAKGAFTSYMDIDFHKGLVEAIGAISHAEPYNNFKSGSVDVSGSLGVIDEVGGMAGLTELGGDERLVFTVPMRAIGAGTVVFDGNAADTLPAHQVLVYGENDEVPPSLITFADLSLEISDLGSLPYSEDFNDGSADAMTVTQGSFEIQQNRYQSTPANAQDTAITVIDLTADIPSKTRFQSTINLEYANNRRRNAHLVFAYQDADNYKFAGLNAESSRWVISEVVNGQTRELRRSNVNPTQNKNYQLELVIDGSRATLSVDGVTKVANTFSGNLNVGKFGLLADGANSRFDNVHISEIFPVPLSEQDVAETVKGQSITINVLANDSHEQDGAALHIVSVEGVDNATVELQDNNSDNKADVLVFTPDSDFTGSEIFTYVVGDSNGQTDSADVLVDVLPGIPLEEDFSSESPAGFEVVTGNWRVENGAYVAQNRGGRSLAKIRTGAVNPTETEFSATISMPRVSGYNSNVELVFDYVDGDNYKFVGGSVDSRMWYLGKVSNGQRSVTQTVRAEIGRQEYELVVVIRGKSLTFEVGEETVLSHDYEVAPNAGLFGLAADRAKPVVDDIRIREFVPAPVAEDDAVQTVVNTPVDIAVLGNDGHETDGTFIYIESVSSVENGTAELKDTNDDGKNDTITFTPATDYRGTTSLEYVVRDNDGQTDRGDVLITVAAALPLEVDFDDGTAVDFNYTSNKWRFNGGGFQSTDTRSVNIATTNLGVELPGKYKVGAVQTTQGYLASGFVFNYTDVSNYKYVRQTSQGYQIGQVVSGRNTVLKNIRETVRTDRSYELELHVENQQVSLLADGVVKASVTVDGTLNDGQVGLYTYRSQTKFDDFFVKEIVPTPVAVDDTRQTIVNTPVTLNVVANDSHDVDGTAFSIVSVTQPEHGSVTFDAGAGTVTYTPSADWRGQAEFSYTVADDANVTRSDRGDVLITVAAALPLEVDFDDGTAVDFNYTS
;
A
#
# COMPACT_ATOMS: atom_id res chain seq x y z
N MET A 1 43.67 -0.81 131.72
CA MET A 1 44.10 0.34 130.91
C MET A 1 43.49 0.20 129.52
N PRO A 2 42.70 1.17 129.04
CA PRO A 2 42.01 1.06 127.75
C PRO A 2 42.71 1.84 126.64
N MET A 3 42.62 1.36 125.40
CA MET A 3 42.57 2.21 124.21
C MET A 3 41.52 1.61 123.26
N SER A 4 40.48 2.39 123.00
CA SER A 4 39.35 2.04 122.13
C SER A 4 39.75 2.06 120.66
N LEU A 5 39.05 1.32 119.81
CA LEU A 5 38.66 1.79 118.48
C LEU A 5 37.33 1.14 118.05
N ARG A 6 36.41 1.98 117.55
CA ARG A 6 34.99 1.72 117.25
C ARG A 6 34.78 1.04 115.90
N ARG A 7 33.74 0.19 115.86
CA ARG A 7 33.03 -0.45 114.72
C ARG A 7 32.53 0.55 113.65
N LYS A 8 32.36 0.10 112.40
CA LYS A 8 31.23 0.49 111.52
C LYS A 8 30.93 -0.53 110.40
N THR A 9 29.63 -0.80 110.22
CA THR A 9 28.95 -1.58 109.17
C THR A 9 28.89 -0.84 107.82
N LYS A 10 28.89 -1.56 106.68
CA LYS A 10 28.80 -1.00 105.31
C LYS A 10 27.33 -0.73 104.89
N PRO A 11 27.02 0.41 104.21
CA PRO A 11 25.66 0.77 103.78
C PRO A 11 25.37 0.47 102.30
N VAL A 12 24.07 0.42 101.96
CA VAL A 12 23.51 0.42 100.59
C VAL A 12 23.76 1.79 99.93
N LEU A 13 24.20 1.80 98.66
CA LEU A 13 24.53 2.99 97.88
C LEU A 13 23.31 3.90 97.67
N SER A 14 23.46 5.20 97.96
CA SER A 14 22.43 6.22 97.78
C SER A 14 22.32 6.69 96.32
N SER A 15 21.23 7.36 95.96
CA SER A 15 21.05 8.01 94.64
C SER A 15 22.15 9.03 94.31
N LYS A 16 22.81 9.58 95.34
CA LYS A 16 23.96 10.47 95.21
C LYS A 16 25.25 9.72 94.81
N ASP A 17 25.37 8.46 95.22
CA ASP A 17 26.52 7.61 94.91
C ASP A 17 26.46 7.05 93.48
N ARG A 18 25.25 6.73 92.96
CA ARG A 18 25.06 6.36 91.54
C ARG A 18 25.46 7.50 90.60
N ARG A 19 25.03 8.73 90.92
CA ARG A 19 25.40 9.94 90.15
C ARG A 19 26.89 10.24 90.20
N SER A 20 27.59 9.90 91.28
CA SER A 20 29.05 10.05 91.38
C SER A 20 29.82 8.98 90.61
N ILE A 21 29.24 7.80 90.38
CA ILE A 21 29.84 6.72 89.60
C ILE A 21 29.63 6.98 88.10
N GLU A 22 28.42 7.41 87.68
CA GLU A 22 28.17 7.89 86.31
C GLU A 22 29.10 9.04 85.92
N LYS A 23 29.33 10.00 86.83
CA LYS A 23 30.26 11.10 86.59
C LYS A 23 31.73 10.67 86.54
N LYS A 24 32.10 9.55 87.18
CA LYS A 24 33.46 8.98 87.15
C LYS A 24 33.70 8.09 85.93
N VAL A 25 32.68 7.39 85.43
CA VAL A 25 32.76 6.60 84.19
C VAL A 25 32.76 7.53 82.98
N ALA A 26 31.90 8.55 82.95
CA ALA A 26 31.89 9.57 81.90
C ALA A 26 33.21 10.37 81.84
N ALA A 27 33.81 10.69 82.99
CA ALA A 27 35.11 11.38 83.04
C ALA A 27 36.29 10.48 82.65
N ARG A 28 36.17 9.14 82.78
CA ARG A 28 37.21 8.20 82.37
C ARG A 28 37.13 7.87 80.87
N LEU A 29 35.90 7.72 80.35
CA LEU A 29 35.65 7.62 78.91
C LEU A 29 36.11 8.89 78.18
N SER A 30 35.82 10.07 78.75
CA SER A 30 36.25 11.34 78.15
C SER A 30 37.77 11.53 78.17
N LEU A 31 38.49 11.01 79.18
CA LEU A 31 39.95 11.15 79.28
C LEU A 31 40.68 10.17 78.35
N GLU A 32 40.20 8.92 78.22
CA GLU A 32 40.74 7.96 77.25
C GLU A 32 40.46 8.38 75.80
N THR A 33 39.31 9.03 75.56
CA THR A 33 38.98 9.63 74.25
C THR A 33 39.78 10.91 74.00
N LEU A 34 40.16 11.66 75.05
CA LEU A 34 41.04 12.84 74.93
C LEU A 34 42.50 12.43 74.69
N GLU A 35 43.03 11.42 75.39
CA GLU A 35 44.40 10.93 75.22
C GLU A 35 44.59 10.25 73.85
N LYS A 36 43.57 9.55 73.31
CA LYS A 36 43.60 9.04 71.92
C LYS A 36 43.42 10.17 70.88
N ARG A 37 42.66 11.22 71.20
CA ARG A 37 42.53 12.43 70.36
C ARG A 37 43.81 13.26 70.33
N GLU A 38 44.55 13.37 71.44
CA GLU A 38 45.85 14.06 71.48
C GLU A 38 46.96 13.23 70.85
N LEU A 39 46.95 11.88 70.95
CA LEU A 39 47.93 11.04 70.25
C LEU A 39 47.72 11.01 68.72
N LEU A 40 46.47 10.99 68.22
CA LEU A 40 46.20 11.09 66.79
C LEU A 40 46.41 12.51 66.23
N ALA A 41 46.11 13.55 67.01
CA ALA A 41 46.46 14.91 66.64
C ALA A 41 47.98 15.14 66.60
N ALA A 42 48.77 14.36 67.36
CA ALA A 42 50.23 14.42 67.32
C ALA A 42 50.83 13.63 66.14
N ASP A 43 50.17 12.57 65.65
CA ASP A 43 50.66 11.75 64.52
C ASP A 43 50.26 12.31 63.14
N LEU A 44 49.17 13.10 63.05
CA LEU A 44 48.86 13.88 61.84
C LEU A 44 49.74 15.14 61.65
N VAL A 45 50.57 15.48 62.64
CA VAL A 45 51.54 16.59 62.57
C VAL A 45 52.88 16.13 61.95
N GLY A 46 53.03 14.83 61.67
CA GLY A 46 54.25 14.21 61.14
C GLY A 46 54.67 14.56 59.71
N GLY A 47 53.99 15.51 59.04
CA GLY A 47 54.36 16.01 57.70
C GLY A 47 55.11 17.34 57.67
N LEU A 48 55.35 17.98 58.83
CA LEU A 48 55.98 19.30 58.90
C LEU A 48 57.34 19.22 59.59
N ALA A 49 58.31 18.63 58.89
CA ALA A 49 59.73 18.76 59.22
C ALA A 49 60.43 19.56 58.10
N ASP A 50 60.98 20.70 58.50
CA ASP A 50 61.92 21.57 57.80
C ASP A 50 61.48 22.18 56.45
N LEU A 51 60.79 23.33 56.52
CA LEU A 51 61.00 24.40 55.54
C LEU A 51 61.67 25.58 56.26
N ALA A 52 62.91 25.82 55.86
CA ALA A 52 63.80 26.82 56.42
C ALA A 52 63.40 28.25 56.01
N GLU A 53 63.69 29.21 56.90
CA GLU A 53 63.53 30.65 56.70
C GLU A 53 64.06 31.14 55.34
N GLY A 54 63.13 31.51 54.46
CA GLY A 54 63.30 32.27 53.21
C GLY A 54 61.93 32.82 52.81
N GLU A 55 61.85 33.97 52.13
CA GLU A 55 60.58 34.57 51.71
C GLU A 55 59.65 33.54 51.02
N GLY A 56 58.62 33.04 51.71
CA GLY A 56 57.70 32.05 51.12
C GLY A 56 56.85 31.14 52.05
N ASP A 57 56.63 31.45 53.33
CA ASP A 57 55.72 30.64 54.17
C ASP A 57 54.27 30.66 53.65
N PRO A 58 53.53 29.53 53.70
CA PRO A 58 52.14 29.50 53.25
C PRO A 58 51.28 30.45 54.08
N LYS A 59 50.45 31.24 53.39
CA LYS A 59 49.53 32.20 54.01
C LYS A 59 48.18 31.59 54.33
N VAL A 60 47.76 30.58 53.57
CA VAL A 60 46.45 29.93 53.74
C VAL A 60 46.60 28.42 53.63
N GLN A 61 45.86 27.71 54.48
CA GLN A 61 45.64 26.27 54.36
C GLN A 61 44.20 25.99 53.93
N MET A 62 44.04 25.07 52.99
CA MET A 62 42.76 24.49 52.61
C MET A 62 42.84 22.98 52.78
N ARG A 63 41.86 22.38 53.45
CA ARG A 63 41.85 20.93 53.69
C ARG A 63 40.48 20.32 53.55
N LEU A 64 40.46 19.05 53.15
CA LEU A 64 39.26 18.25 53.00
C LEU A 64 39.07 17.31 54.20
N ILE A 65 37.82 17.11 54.61
CA ILE A 65 37.44 16.15 55.66
C ILE A 65 36.18 15.41 55.24
N ALA A 66 36.20 14.08 55.27
CA ALA A 66 34.99 13.29 55.19
C ALA A 66 34.35 13.12 56.57
N THR A 67 33.05 13.28 56.63
CA THR A 67 32.26 12.97 57.83
C THR A 67 31.07 12.10 57.50
N ASP A 68 30.56 11.35 58.47
CA ASP A 68 29.24 10.74 58.36
C ASP A 68 28.15 11.82 58.24
N LEU A 69 26.91 11.40 58.04
CA LEU A 69 25.76 12.30 57.93
C LEU A 69 25.45 13.03 59.25
N GLN A 70 26.05 12.61 60.36
CA GLN A 70 25.95 13.22 61.69
C GLN A 70 27.13 14.15 62.01
N GLY A 71 28.07 14.33 61.06
CA GLY A 71 29.22 15.22 61.16
C GLY A 71 30.41 14.66 61.95
N GLN A 72 30.48 13.35 62.19
CA GLN A 72 31.68 12.72 62.77
C GLN A 72 32.71 12.40 61.68
N PRO A 73 34.02 12.71 61.88
CA PRO A 73 35.06 12.37 60.91
C PRO A 73 35.12 10.87 60.58
N LEU A 74 35.39 10.56 59.31
CA LEU A 74 35.55 9.21 58.79
C LEU A 74 36.99 8.97 58.35
N ASP A 75 37.56 7.85 58.79
CA ASP A 75 38.89 7.36 58.37
C ASP A 75 38.77 6.17 57.39
N THR A 76 37.57 5.60 57.22
CA THR A 76 37.24 4.49 56.32
C THR A 76 35.79 4.61 55.89
N LEU A 77 35.51 4.24 54.65
CA LEU A 77 34.18 4.17 54.04
C LEU A 77 33.84 2.72 53.70
N TYR A 78 32.56 2.41 53.62
CA TYR A 78 32.07 1.14 53.10
C TYR A 78 31.36 1.36 51.76
N ILE A 79 31.39 0.38 50.85
CA ILE A 79 30.60 0.44 49.61
C ILE A 79 29.13 0.72 49.96
N ASN A 80 28.50 1.61 49.19
CA ASN A 80 27.16 2.19 49.35
C ASN A 80 26.98 3.16 50.54
N GLN A 81 28.00 3.40 51.36
CA GLN A 81 27.91 4.36 52.45
C GLN A 81 27.86 5.79 51.91
N ALA A 82 26.84 6.55 52.34
CA ALA A 82 26.75 7.98 52.12
C ALA A 82 27.58 8.75 53.16
N PHE A 83 28.25 9.82 52.74
CA PHE A 83 29.08 10.68 53.58
C PHE A 83 29.06 12.13 53.08
N HIS A 84 29.61 13.03 53.87
CA HIS A 84 29.81 14.43 53.51
C HIS A 84 31.29 14.70 53.30
N LEU A 85 31.66 15.18 52.11
CA LEU A 85 32.99 15.76 51.86
C LEU A 85 32.95 17.25 52.19
N ASN A 86 33.75 17.69 53.14
CA ASN A 86 33.73 19.05 53.68
C ASN A 86 35.05 19.78 53.38
N GLY A 87 34.97 20.98 52.82
CA GLY A 87 36.14 21.84 52.58
C GLY A 87 36.31 22.93 53.63
N TYR A 88 37.50 23.01 54.21
CA TYR A 88 37.84 24.00 55.24
C TYR A 88 38.96 24.93 54.79
N VAL A 89 38.94 26.17 55.28
CA VAL A 89 39.99 27.18 55.03
C VAL A 89 40.50 27.79 56.34
N LYS A 90 41.80 28.07 56.40
CA LYS A 90 42.46 28.71 57.54
C LYS A 90 43.51 29.71 57.11
N ASP A 91 43.47 30.91 57.67
CA ASP A 91 44.50 31.95 57.54
C ASP A 91 45.67 31.63 58.48
N LEU A 92 46.86 31.40 57.92
CA LEU A 92 48.06 30.96 58.64
C LEU A 92 48.97 32.13 59.06
N ARG A 93 48.63 33.36 58.66
CA ARG A 93 49.46 34.53 58.96
C ARG A 93 49.51 34.80 60.46
N ALA A 94 50.63 35.36 60.94
CA ALA A 94 50.80 35.67 62.36
C ALA A 94 49.78 36.71 62.88
N ASP A 95 49.24 37.55 62.00
CA ASP A 95 48.18 38.52 62.27
C ASP A 95 46.82 38.09 61.68
N ALA A 96 46.58 36.78 61.54
CA ALA A 96 45.43 36.21 60.84
C ALA A 96 44.08 36.88 61.18
N LYS A 97 43.43 37.38 60.13
CA LYS A 97 42.11 38.03 60.16
C LYS A 97 41.04 37.21 59.42
N GLY A 98 41.46 36.12 58.80
CA GLY A 98 40.63 35.13 58.13
C GLY A 98 40.67 35.25 56.61
N ALA A 99 40.44 34.13 55.93
CA ALA A 99 40.24 34.06 54.48
C ALA A 99 38.78 34.39 54.16
N PHE A 100 38.53 35.42 53.36
CA PHE A 100 37.17 35.84 53.02
C PHE A 100 36.69 35.32 51.68
N THR A 101 37.58 34.84 50.81
CA THR A 101 37.22 33.99 49.66
C THR A 101 38.00 32.69 49.73
N SER A 102 37.37 31.60 49.33
CA SER A 102 38.01 30.29 49.24
C SER A 102 37.31 29.48 48.16
N TYR A 103 38.07 29.14 47.12
CA TYR A 103 37.64 28.34 45.98
C TYR A 103 38.78 27.36 45.64
N MET A 104 38.43 26.14 45.28
CA MET A 104 39.37 25.08 44.91
C MET A 104 38.74 24.11 43.93
N ASP A 105 39.60 23.39 43.21
CA ASP A 105 39.21 22.23 42.41
C ASP A 105 39.52 20.97 43.22
N ILE A 106 38.73 19.92 43.01
CA ILE A 106 38.96 18.63 43.67
C ILE A 106 38.85 17.50 42.66
N ASP A 107 39.95 16.79 42.44
CA ASP A 107 39.98 15.59 41.62
C ASP A 107 39.73 14.34 42.50
N PHE A 108 38.92 13.41 41.99
CA PHE A 108 38.65 12.14 42.67
C PHE A 108 38.38 10.98 41.68
N HIS A 109 38.50 9.74 42.15
CA HIS A 109 38.24 8.58 41.31
C HIS A 109 36.73 8.27 41.19
N LYS A 110 36.12 8.60 40.05
CA LYS A 110 34.67 8.45 39.80
C LYS A 110 34.14 7.01 39.82
N GLY A 111 35.01 6.01 39.78
CA GLY A 111 34.62 4.61 39.96
C GLY A 111 34.57 4.15 41.43
N LEU A 112 35.04 4.99 42.36
CA LEU A 112 35.10 4.67 43.80
C LEU A 112 34.06 5.47 44.59
N VAL A 113 33.78 6.71 44.19
CA VAL A 113 32.78 7.58 44.84
C VAL A 113 31.99 8.38 43.81
N GLU A 114 30.76 8.78 44.15
CA GLU A 114 29.91 9.67 43.37
C GLU A 114 29.27 10.75 44.25
N ALA A 115 28.93 11.90 43.66
CA ALA A 115 28.14 12.92 44.32
C ALA A 115 26.65 12.55 44.25
N ILE A 116 25.96 12.55 45.39
CA ILE A 116 24.55 12.14 45.51
C ILE A 116 23.61 13.30 45.86
N GLY A 117 24.12 14.52 45.92
CA GLY A 117 23.35 15.69 46.28
C GLY A 117 24.02 16.99 45.84
N ALA A 118 23.27 18.08 45.95
CA ALA A 118 23.78 19.41 45.62
C ALA A 118 24.85 19.86 46.63
N ILE A 119 25.84 20.59 46.12
CA ILE A 119 26.83 21.28 46.94
C ILE A 119 26.13 22.32 47.81
N SER A 120 26.47 22.33 49.10
CA SER A 120 25.98 23.32 50.07
C SER A 120 27.14 24.16 50.61
N HIS A 121 26.88 25.42 50.94
CA HIS A 121 27.88 26.39 51.40
C HIS A 121 27.57 26.84 52.82
N ALA A 122 28.60 26.95 53.65
CA ALA A 122 28.46 27.24 55.08
C ALA A 122 28.55 28.75 55.36
N GLU A 123 27.79 29.24 56.35
CA GLU A 123 27.94 30.61 56.86
C GLU A 123 29.37 30.82 57.42
N PRO A 124 30.09 31.90 57.07
CA PRO A 124 29.62 33.09 56.36
C PRO A 124 29.81 33.08 54.82
N TYR A 125 30.29 32.00 54.20
CA TYR A 125 30.66 31.89 52.78
C TYR A 125 29.46 31.75 51.81
N ASN A 126 28.37 32.46 52.10
CA ASN A 126 27.11 32.34 51.36
C ASN A 126 26.97 33.28 50.16
N ASN A 127 27.96 34.17 49.93
CA ASN A 127 27.99 35.03 48.74
C ASN A 127 28.88 34.44 47.66
N PHE A 128 28.57 34.70 46.39
CA PHE A 128 29.38 34.22 45.24
C PHE A 128 29.68 32.71 45.26
N LYS A 129 28.76 31.90 45.77
CA LYS A 129 28.92 30.44 45.83
C LYS A 129 29.11 29.84 44.44
N SER A 130 30.10 28.96 44.30
CA SER A 130 30.40 28.22 43.08
C SER A 130 30.67 26.75 43.41
N GLY A 131 30.76 25.92 42.36
CA GLY A 131 30.92 24.48 42.46
C GLY A 131 30.03 23.74 41.47
N SER A 132 30.62 22.95 40.60
CA SER A 132 29.93 21.91 39.83
C SER A 132 30.66 20.58 39.92
N VAL A 133 29.92 19.48 39.81
CA VAL A 133 30.52 18.14 39.73
C VAL A 133 30.50 17.71 38.27
N ASP A 134 31.66 17.47 37.68
CA ASP A 134 31.83 16.91 36.34
C ASP A 134 32.44 15.50 36.45
N VAL A 135 31.84 14.52 35.77
CA VAL A 135 32.30 13.12 35.72
C VAL A 135 32.55 12.65 34.28
N SER A 136 32.58 13.56 33.31
CA SER A 136 32.77 13.27 31.89
C SER A 136 34.22 12.85 31.53
N GLY A 137 35.21 13.33 32.29
CA GLY A 137 36.64 13.02 32.13
C GLY A 137 37.09 11.66 32.70
N SER A 138 38.39 11.39 32.73
CA SER A 138 38.95 10.14 33.31
C SER A 138 38.89 10.09 34.83
N LEU A 139 38.81 11.25 35.48
CA LEU A 139 38.54 11.44 36.91
C LEU A 139 37.19 12.17 37.06
N GLY A 140 36.63 12.15 38.26
CA GLY A 140 35.58 13.08 38.67
C GLY A 140 36.22 14.35 39.18
N VAL A 141 35.63 15.50 38.85
CA VAL A 141 36.14 16.82 39.22
C VAL A 141 35.02 17.58 39.94
N ILE A 142 35.31 18.12 41.12
CA ILE A 142 34.49 19.15 41.76
C ILE A 142 35.16 20.48 41.44
N ASP A 143 34.59 21.16 40.45
CA ASP A 143 35.19 22.31 39.78
C ASP A 143 34.79 23.62 40.46
N GLU A 144 35.79 24.45 40.76
CA GLU A 144 35.68 25.77 41.38
C GLU A 144 34.78 25.85 42.62
N VAL A 145 34.80 24.82 43.48
CA VAL A 145 33.91 24.78 44.64
C VAL A 145 34.37 25.74 45.73
N GLY A 146 33.46 26.64 46.14
CA GLY A 146 33.83 27.70 47.07
C GLY A 146 32.81 28.79 47.26
N GLY A 147 33.20 29.83 48.00
CA GLY A 147 32.34 30.98 48.28
C GLY A 147 33.07 32.15 48.92
N MET A 148 32.36 33.26 49.07
CA MET A 148 32.81 34.50 49.69
C MET A 148 32.05 34.80 50.98
N ALA A 149 32.80 35.08 52.03
CA ALA A 149 32.32 35.66 53.27
C ALA A 149 32.11 37.18 53.13
N GLY A 150 31.10 37.73 53.82
CA GLY A 150 30.90 39.20 53.86
C GLY A 150 32.09 39.93 54.49
N LEU A 151 32.26 41.24 54.20
CA LEU A 151 33.45 42.10 54.47
C LEU A 151 33.85 42.33 55.95
N THR A 152 33.42 41.48 56.88
CA THR A 152 33.77 41.54 58.30
C THR A 152 34.89 40.55 58.63
N GLU A 153 35.83 40.97 59.47
CA GLU A 153 36.92 40.14 59.98
C GLU A 153 36.41 38.83 60.60
N LEU A 154 37.02 37.71 60.19
CA LEU A 154 36.60 36.35 60.55
C LEU A 154 37.49 35.72 61.64
N GLY A 155 38.63 36.34 61.94
CA GLY A 155 39.66 35.78 62.83
C GLY A 155 40.43 34.61 62.20
N GLY A 156 41.51 34.18 62.86
CA GLY A 156 42.43 33.16 62.34
C GLY A 156 42.03 31.70 62.56
N ASP A 157 40.82 31.44 63.06
CA ASP A 157 40.31 30.07 63.22
C ASP A 157 39.96 29.45 61.86
N GLU A 158 40.06 28.13 61.78
CA GLU A 158 39.64 27.37 60.60
C GLU A 158 38.12 27.39 60.44
N ARG A 159 37.63 27.50 59.20
CA ARG A 159 36.20 27.61 58.90
C ARG A 159 35.78 26.68 57.76
N LEU A 160 34.59 26.11 57.89
CA LEU A 160 33.92 25.33 56.83
C LEU A 160 33.47 26.27 55.71
N VAL A 161 33.70 25.89 54.47
CA VAL A 161 33.35 26.65 53.27
C VAL A 161 32.19 25.97 52.54
N PHE A 162 32.29 24.67 52.27
CA PHE A 162 31.28 23.89 51.56
C PHE A 162 31.19 22.44 52.06
N THR A 163 30.07 21.80 51.75
CA THR A 163 29.80 20.37 51.97
C THR A 163 29.19 19.77 50.70
N VAL A 164 29.77 18.67 50.24
CA VAL A 164 29.28 17.86 49.10
C VAL A 164 28.78 16.52 49.63
N PRO A 165 27.49 16.17 49.44
CA PRO A 165 26.98 14.83 49.73
C PRO A 165 27.52 13.82 48.72
N MET A 166 28.21 12.80 49.21
CA MET A 166 28.89 11.79 48.41
C MET A 166 28.45 10.37 48.82
N ARG A 167 28.69 9.39 47.95
CA ARG A 167 28.49 7.95 48.21
C ARG A 167 29.67 7.14 47.69
N ALA A 168 30.11 6.16 48.46
CA ALA A 168 31.06 5.16 47.99
C ALA A 168 30.39 4.13 47.07
N ILE A 169 30.97 3.85 45.91
CA ILE A 169 30.41 2.96 44.88
C ILE A 169 31.38 1.86 44.41
N GLY A 170 32.64 1.89 44.87
CA GLY A 170 33.63 0.85 44.59
C GLY A 170 34.67 0.74 45.70
N ALA A 171 35.27 -0.44 45.89
CA ALA A 171 36.30 -0.66 46.90
C ALA A 171 37.70 -0.23 46.44
N GLY A 172 38.52 0.18 47.39
CA GLY A 172 39.89 0.67 47.21
C GLY A 172 40.12 2.02 47.88
N THR A 173 41.33 2.55 47.75
CA THR A 173 41.68 3.87 48.30
C THR A 173 41.22 4.98 47.35
N VAL A 174 40.30 5.84 47.81
CA VAL A 174 39.96 7.09 47.11
C VAL A 174 40.83 8.22 47.64
N VAL A 175 41.37 9.02 46.74
CA VAL A 175 42.08 10.27 47.06
C VAL A 175 41.23 11.42 46.51
N PHE A 176 40.95 12.40 47.36
CA PHE A 176 40.44 13.71 46.98
C PHE A 176 41.62 14.68 46.96
N ASP A 177 42.08 14.98 45.75
CA ASP A 177 43.25 15.83 45.48
C ASP A 177 42.79 17.27 45.30
N GLY A 178 43.24 18.16 46.19
CA GLY A 178 42.79 19.56 46.21
C GLY A 178 43.75 20.47 45.45
N ASN A 179 43.23 21.22 44.47
CA ASN A 179 44.02 22.11 43.62
C ASN A 179 43.48 23.56 43.61
N ALA A 180 44.32 24.49 43.14
CA ALA A 180 43.90 25.89 42.96
C ALA A 180 42.96 26.02 41.76
N ALA A 181 41.84 26.72 41.94
CA ALA A 181 40.86 27.00 40.88
C ALA A 181 41.49 27.71 39.67
N ASP A 182 41.15 27.26 38.45
CA ASP A 182 41.89 27.61 37.22
C ASP A 182 41.18 28.56 36.22
N THR A 183 39.93 29.00 36.46
CA THR A 183 39.23 29.99 35.60
C THR A 183 38.82 31.34 36.26
N LEU A 184 38.56 32.35 35.42
CA LEU A 184 38.12 33.72 35.76
C LEU A 184 36.63 33.91 35.39
N PRO A 185 35.83 34.77 36.08
CA PRO A 185 36.27 35.98 36.78
C PRO A 185 36.03 35.96 38.30
N ALA A 186 37.14 35.92 39.04
CA ALA A 186 37.32 36.27 40.46
C ALA A 186 36.54 35.37 41.46
N HIS A 187 37.17 34.68 42.40
CA HIS A 187 38.22 35.16 43.27
C HIS A 187 39.05 33.99 43.79
N GLN A 188 40.33 34.00 43.47
CA GLN A 188 41.35 33.27 44.20
C GLN A 188 41.27 33.59 45.71
N VAL A 189 41.92 32.76 46.52
CA VAL A 189 41.92 32.90 47.98
C VAL A 189 42.38 34.31 48.39
N LEU A 190 41.50 35.06 49.05
CA LEU A 190 41.77 36.39 49.59
C LEU A 190 41.65 36.38 51.10
N VAL A 191 42.56 37.11 51.74
CA VAL A 191 42.66 37.19 53.21
C VAL A 191 42.45 38.63 53.68
N TYR A 192 41.81 38.79 54.83
CA TYR A 192 41.55 40.12 55.38
C TYR A 192 42.83 40.90 55.64
N GLY A 193 42.86 42.17 55.22
CA GLY A 193 43.99 43.07 55.43
C GLY A 193 45.03 43.09 54.31
N GLU A 194 44.86 42.29 53.26
CA GLU A 194 45.63 42.36 52.01
C GLU A 194 44.72 42.71 50.83
N ASN A 195 45.27 43.44 49.85
CA ASN A 195 44.54 43.87 48.65
C ASN A 195 44.79 42.98 47.44
N ASP A 196 45.82 42.12 47.53
CA ASP A 196 46.24 41.22 46.45
C ASP A 196 45.79 39.79 46.79
N GLU A 197 45.57 38.98 45.75
CA GLU A 197 45.29 37.55 45.89
C GLU A 197 46.46 36.79 46.52
N VAL A 198 46.15 35.75 47.30
CA VAL A 198 47.17 34.84 47.80
C VAL A 198 47.64 33.99 46.61
N PRO A 199 48.92 34.09 46.19
CA PRO A 199 49.43 33.29 45.08
C PRO A 199 49.31 31.80 45.40
N PRO A 200 49.05 30.91 44.42
CA PRO A 200 48.95 29.47 44.64
C PRO A 200 50.16 28.87 45.38
N SER A 201 51.37 29.41 45.15
CA SER A 201 52.59 28.98 45.85
C SER A 201 52.59 29.26 47.35
N LEU A 202 51.67 30.07 47.85
CA LEU A 202 51.47 30.38 49.27
C LEU A 202 50.16 29.77 49.83
N ILE A 203 49.50 28.90 49.07
CA ILE A 203 48.34 28.12 49.53
C ILE A 203 48.79 26.68 49.70
N THR A 204 48.50 26.09 50.86
CA THR A 204 48.71 24.66 51.08
C THR A 204 47.38 23.94 51.00
N PHE A 205 47.25 23.02 50.04
CA PHE A 205 46.15 22.07 49.97
C PHE A 205 46.54 20.78 50.70
N ALA A 206 45.64 20.29 51.54
CA ALA A 206 45.78 19.01 52.21
C ALA A 206 44.74 18.04 51.65
N ASP A 207 45.22 17.10 50.86
CA ASP A 207 44.43 16.03 50.25
C ASP A 207 43.81 15.12 51.32
N LEU A 208 42.70 14.48 50.96
CA LEU A 208 42.04 13.49 51.79
C LEU A 208 42.09 12.13 51.11
N SER A 209 42.75 11.17 51.75
CA SER A 209 42.72 9.76 51.34
C SER A 209 41.81 8.97 52.27
N LEU A 210 40.91 8.17 51.71
CA LEU A 210 40.01 7.28 52.45
C LEU A 210 40.07 5.87 51.87
N GLU A 211 40.10 4.87 52.73
CA GLU A 211 39.94 3.48 52.32
C GLU A 211 38.45 3.15 52.18
N ILE A 212 38.02 2.62 51.04
CA ILE A 212 36.67 2.12 50.82
C ILE A 212 36.68 0.59 50.86
N SER A 213 36.00 0.03 51.84
CA SER A 213 35.92 -1.40 52.09
C SER A 213 34.64 -2.00 51.50
N ASP A 214 34.77 -3.19 50.91
CA ASP A 214 33.66 -4.05 50.45
C ASP A 214 33.13 -4.99 51.55
N LEU A 215 33.74 -4.97 52.74
CA LEU A 215 33.34 -5.80 53.87
C LEU A 215 31.85 -5.62 54.19
N GLY A 216 31.08 -6.71 54.14
CA GLY A 216 29.64 -6.69 54.44
C GLY A 216 28.74 -6.20 53.30
N SER A 217 29.25 -5.98 52.09
CA SER A 217 28.42 -5.67 50.92
C SER A 217 27.66 -6.90 50.39
N LEU A 218 26.51 -6.69 49.77
CA LEU A 218 25.76 -7.75 49.08
C LEU A 218 26.20 -7.84 47.61
N PRO A 219 26.37 -9.06 47.03
CA PRO A 219 26.28 -10.36 47.71
C PRO A 219 27.45 -10.59 48.68
N TYR A 220 27.13 -10.95 49.92
CA TYR A 220 28.12 -11.20 50.97
C TYR A 220 28.54 -12.67 50.93
N SER A 221 29.84 -12.93 50.99
CA SER A 221 30.39 -14.29 51.05
C SER A 221 31.53 -14.36 52.05
N GLU A 222 31.56 -15.43 52.84
CA GLU A 222 32.63 -15.72 53.78
C GLU A 222 32.88 -17.23 53.83
N ASP A 223 34.12 -17.63 53.54
CA ASP A 223 34.57 -19.02 53.51
C ASP A 223 35.56 -19.36 54.65
N PHE A 224 36.00 -18.35 55.41
CA PHE A 224 36.92 -18.41 56.55
C PHE A 224 38.30 -19.00 56.21
N ASN A 225 38.66 -19.11 54.92
CA ASN A 225 39.92 -19.73 54.49
C ASN A 225 41.15 -18.84 54.73
N ASP A 226 40.94 -17.54 54.82
CA ASP A 226 41.96 -16.53 55.10
C ASP A 226 42.28 -16.41 56.60
N GLY A 227 41.52 -17.10 57.46
CA GLY A 227 41.65 -17.06 58.91
C GLY A 227 40.98 -15.84 59.56
N SER A 228 40.13 -15.12 58.81
CA SER A 228 39.34 -14.00 59.28
C SER A 228 37.83 -14.31 59.22
N ALA A 229 37.03 -13.52 59.93
CA ALA A 229 35.57 -13.59 59.89
C ALA A 229 35.06 -12.19 59.57
N ASP A 230 35.15 -11.86 58.29
CA ASP A 230 34.97 -10.53 57.75
C ASP A 230 33.51 -10.06 57.90
N ALA A 231 33.34 -8.81 58.32
CA ALA A 231 32.04 -8.22 58.66
C ALA A 231 31.21 -9.02 59.70
N MET A 232 31.84 -9.88 60.52
CA MET A 232 31.16 -10.63 61.57
C MET A 232 31.51 -10.12 62.97
N THR A 233 30.49 -9.78 63.76
CA THR A 233 30.63 -9.34 65.16
C THR A 233 30.04 -10.37 66.12
N VAL A 234 30.86 -10.89 67.04
CA VAL A 234 30.40 -11.74 68.14
C VAL A 234 29.63 -10.89 69.15
N THR A 235 28.31 -11.09 69.23
CA THR A 235 27.43 -10.38 70.17
C THR A 235 27.26 -11.10 71.49
N GLN A 236 27.43 -12.43 71.49
CA GLN A 236 27.35 -13.26 72.68
C GLN A 236 28.25 -14.49 72.55
N GLY A 237 28.88 -14.92 73.64
CA GLY A 237 29.73 -16.12 73.66
C GLY A 237 31.06 -15.91 72.94
N SER A 238 31.60 -16.98 72.36
CA SER A 238 32.90 -16.97 71.69
C SER A 238 32.91 -17.85 70.44
N PHE A 239 33.65 -17.39 69.44
CA PHE A 239 33.93 -18.09 68.20
C PHE A 239 35.42 -18.01 67.89
N GLU A 240 35.93 -19.03 67.21
CA GLU A 240 37.30 -19.11 66.74
C GLU A 240 37.32 -19.77 65.36
N ILE A 241 38.26 -19.38 64.50
CA ILE A 241 38.46 -20.06 63.22
C ILE A 241 39.42 -21.23 63.44
N GLN A 242 38.93 -22.43 63.19
CA GLN A 242 39.71 -23.65 63.31
C GLN A 242 39.51 -24.51 62.06
N GLN A 243 40.61 -24.90 61.41
CA GLN A 243 40.58 -25.71 60.19
C GLN A 243 39.71 -25.07 59.08
N ASN A 244 39.88 -23.76 58.88
CA ASN A 244 39.12 -22.94 57.91
C ASN A 244 37.60 -23.00 58.13
N ARG A 245 37.16 -23.08 59.38
CA ARG A 245 35.74 -23.04 59.75
C ARG A 245 35.54 -22.16 60.95
N TYR A 246 34.47 -21.38 60.91
CA TYR A 246 34.05 -20.57 62.04
C TYR A 246 33.38 -21.45 63.08
N GLN A 247 34.07 -21.71 64.18
CA GLN A 247 33.66 -22.66 65.21
C GLN A 247 33.25 -21.94 66.49
N SER A 248 32.06 -22.24 67.03
CA SER A 248 31.67 -21.77 68.36
C SER A 248 32.45 -22.50 69.46
N THR A 249 32.89 -21.76 70.48
CA THR A 249 33.71 -22.27 71.60
C THR A 249 33.08 -22.01 72.97
N PRO A 250 31.86 -22.50 73.28
CA PRO A 250 31.21 -22.18 74.56
C PRO A 250 32.05 -22.63 75.76
N ALA A 251 31.88 -22.08 76.97
CA ALA A 251 32.57 -22.63 78.15
C ALA A 251 31.84 -23.85 78.73
N ASN A 252 30.51 -23.90 78.61
CA ASN A 252 29.66 -25.01 79.05
C ASN A 252 28.37 -25.16 78.19
N ALA A 253 27.56 -26.20 78.47
CA ALA A 253 26.33 -26.50 77.72
C ALA A 253 25.17 -25.50 77.91
N GLN A 254 25.33 -24.44 78.70
CA GLN A 254 24.34 -23.37 78.88
C GLN A 254 24.76 -22.07 78.20
N ASP A 255 25.97 -22.01 77.63
CA ASP A 255 26.48 -20.79 77.02
C ASP A 255 26.03 -20.71 75.55
N THR A 256 25.22 -19.72 75.23
CA THR A 256 24.85 -19.41 73.85
C THR A 256 25.93 -18.55 73.19
N ALA A 257 26.32 -18.90 71.97
CA ALA A 257 27.21 -18.13 71.13
C ALA A 257 26.44 -17.60 69.91
N ILE A 258 26.49 -16.29 69.69
CA ILE A 258 25.85 -15.59 68.58
C ILE A 258 26.86 -14.65 67.93
N THR A 259 27.03 -14.80 66.62
CA THR A 259 27.66 -13.79 65.78
C THR A 259 26.60 -13.17 64.88
N VAL A 260 26.76 -11.90 64.54
CA VAL A 260 25.94 -11.19 63.56
C VAL A 260 26.80 -10.70 62.42
N ILE A 261 26.22 -10.61 61.23
CA ILE A 261 26.86 -10.12 60.03
C ILE A 261 26.45 -8.66 59.88
N ASP A 262 27.44 -7.79 59.87
CA ASP A 262 27.32 -6.34 59.74
C ASP A 262 27.25 -5.96 58.27
N LEU A 263 26.10 -6.23 57.64
CA LEU A 263 25.87 -5.83 56.26
C LEU A 263 25.83 -4.30 56.13
N THR A 264 26.41 -3.79 55.05
CA THR A 264 26.52 -2.34 54.78
C THR A 264 25.30 -1.77 54.04
N ALA A 265 24.37 -2.64 53.62
CA ALA A 265 23.12 -2.31 52.94
C ALA A 265 21.89 -2.88 53.67
N ASP A 266 20.72 -2.31 53.41
CA ASP A 266 19.44 -2.87 53.85
C ASP A 266 19.22 -4.27 53.25
N ILE A 267 18.53 -5.14 54.00
CA ILE A 267 18.23 -6.50 53.54
C ILE A 267 17.14 -6.43 52.45
N PRO A 268 17.37 -6.95 51.23
CA PRO A 268 16.37 -6.95 50.15
C PRO A 268 15.08 -7.67 50.54
N SER A 269 13.95 -7.39 49.90
CA SER A 269 12.65 -7.99 50.23
C SER A 269 12.62 -9.53 50.06
N LYS A 270 13.42 -10.05 49.13
CA LYS A 270 13.61 -11.49 48.90
C LYS A 270 15.10 -11.81 48.97
N THR A 271 15.51 -12.58 49.98
CA THR A 271 16.92 -12.82 50.30
C THR A 271 17.19 -14.30 50.47
N ARG A 272 18.32 -14.75 49.94
CA ARG A 272 18.91 -16.06 50.19
C ARG A 272 20.00 -15.92 51.26
N PHE A 273 19.96 -16.78 52.28
CA PHE A 273 21.02 -16.91 53.27
C PHE A 273 21.45 -18.39 53.39
N GLN A 274 22.71 -18.67 53.07
CA GLN A 274 23.28 -20.01 53.04
C GLN A 274 24.43 -20.16 54.02
N SER A 275 24.62 -21.37 54.52
CA SER A 275 25.85 -21.80 55.19
C SER A 275 25.94 -23.33 55.23
N THR A 276 27.16 -23.86 55.17
CA THR A 276 27.46 -25.23 55.55
C THR A 276 27.60 -25.33 57.07
N ILE A 277 26.80 -26.19 57.72
CA ILE A 277 26.96 -26.50 59.15
C ILE A 277 27.56 -27.89 59.36
N ASN A 278 28.37 -28.04 60.40
CA ASN A 278 28.84 -29.33 60.91
C ASN A 278 28.81 -29.32 62.44
N LEU A 279 28.26 -30.39 63.04
CA LEU A 279 28.13 -30.51 64.49
C LEU A 279 29.23 -31.41 65.05
N GLU A 280 30.04 -30.89 65.97
CA GLU A 280 31.00 -31.68 66.73
C GLU A 280 30.32 -32.37 67.93
N TYR A 281 30.56 -33.68 68.07
CA TYR A 281 29.98 -34.49 69.15
C TYR A 281 30.96 -34.57 70.33
N ALA A 282 30.98 -33.50 71.13
CA ALA A 282 31.79 -33.40 72.35
C ALA A 282 30.98 -33.79 73.61
N ASN A 283 31.65 -34.39 74.59
CA ASN A 283 31.03 -34.75 75.88
C ASN A 283 30.63 -33.49 76.66
N ASN A 284 29.46 -33.52 77.32
CA ASN A 284 28.88 -32.39 78.07
C ASN A 284 28.60 -31.13 77.25
N ARG A 285 28.39 -31.25 75.93
CA ARG A 285 27.97 -30.17 75.03
C ARG A 285 26.62 -30.49 74.39
N ARG A 286 25.85 -29.45 74.08
CA ARG A 286 24.66 -29.58 73.24
C ARG A 286 25.06 -29.78 71.78
N ARG A 287 24.10 -30.12 70.92
CA ARG A 287 24.31 -30.35 69.48
C ARG A 287 23.28 -29.59 68.66
N ASN A 288 23.64 -28.39 68.21
CA ASN A 288 22.78 -27.57 67.37
C ASN A 288 23.57 -26.48 66.63
N ALA A 289 23.10 -26.09 65.45
CA ALA A 289 23.64 -24.97 64.69
C ALA A 289 22.51 -24.32 63.89
N HIS A 290 22.47 -23.00 63.91
CA HIS A 290 21.37 -22.23 63.33
C HIS A 290 21.88 -20.99 62.59
N LEU A 291 21.16 -20.65 61.52
CA LEU A 291 21.18 -19.36 60.86
C LEU A 291 20.27 -18.41 61.63
N VAL A 292 20.77 -17.22 61.95
CA VAL A 292 20.03 -16.14 62.61
C VAL A 292 19.57 -15.13 61.56
N PHE A 293 18.34 -14.65 61.69
CA PHE A 293 17.77 -13.61 60.84
C PHE A 293 16.85 -12.71 61.66
N ALA A 294 16.55 -11.52 61.16
CA ALA A 294 15.80 -10.52 61.91
C ALA A 294 16.34 -10.26 63.32
N TYR A 295 17.68 -10.26 63.48
CA TYR A 295 18.33 -9.98 64.75
C TYR A 295 18.24 -8.49 65.10
N GLN A 296 17.66 -8.18 66.24
CA GLN A 296 17.59 -6.81 66.77
C GLN A 296 18.58 -6.65 67.93
N ASP A 297 18.55 -7.61 68.85
CA ASP A 297 19.43 -7.69 70.02
C ASP A 297 19.47 -9.15 70.52
N ALA A 298 20.24 -9.40 71.58
CA ALA A 298 20.42 -10.73 72.16
C ALA A 298 19.13 -11.33 72.77
N ASP A 299 18.08 -10.54 72.98
CA ASP A 299 16.79 -10.97 73.52
C ASP A 299 15.71 -11.07 72.43
N ASN A 300 15.95 -10.56 71.21
CA ASN A 300 14.97 -10.46 70.14
C ASN A 300 15.58 -10.79 68.76
N TYR A 301 15.37 -12.03 68.29
CA TYR A 301 15.82 -12.49 66.98
C TYR A 301 15.03 -13.72 66.49
N LYS A 302 15.29 -14.18 65.27
CA LYS A 302 14.75 -15.41 64.70
C LYS A 302 15.89 -16.32 64.29
N PHE A 303 15.65 -17.63 64.31
CA PHE A 303 16.67 -18.58 63.87
C PHE A 303 16.08 -19.83 63.23
N ALA A 304 16.83 -20.42 62.31
CA ALA A 304 16.48 -21.63 61.60
C ALA A 304 17.68 -22.57 61.52
N GLY A 305 17.50 -23.87 61.75
CA GLY A 305 18.62 -24.81 61.68
C GLY A 305 18.36 -26.16 62.33
N LEU A 306 19.45 -26.85 62.67
CA LEU A 306 19.42 -28.20 63.21
C LEU A 306 19.50 -28.17 64.74
N ASN A 307 18.51 -28.77 65.40
CA ASN A 307 18.62 -29.20 66.78
C ASN A 307 18.75 -30.73 66.80
N ALA A 308 19.98 -31.23 66.86
CA ALA A 308 20.27 -32.65 66.76
C ALA A 308 19.89 -33.44 68.02
N GLU A 309 19.80 -32.78 69.18
CA GLU A 309 19.36 -33.42 70.43
C GLU A 309 17.90 -33.84 70.39
N SER A 310 17.06 -32.97 69.82
CA SER A 310 15.64 -33.23 69.62
C SER A 310 15.33 -33.86 68.27
N SER A 311 16.36 -34.14 67.45
CA SER A 311 16.24 -34.76 66.13
C SER A 311 15.33 -33.96 65.18
N ARG A 312 15.48 -32.63 65.14
CA ARG A 312 14.60 -31.72 64.40
C ARG A 312 15.34 -30.64 63.62
N TRP A 313 14.88 -30.36 62.41
CA TRP A 313 15.01 -29.06 61.75
C TRP A 313 13.96 -28.13 62.32
N VAL A 314 14.33 -26.90 62.68
CA VAL A 314 13.44 -25.94 63.33
C VAL A 314 13.49 -24.56 62.67
N ILE A 315 12.37 -23.85 62.72
CA ILE A 315 12.31 -22.38 62.65
C ILE A 315 11.72 -21.91 63.98
N SER A 316 12.41 -21.00 64.64
CA SER A 316 12.12 -20.52 65.99
C SER A 316 12.27 -19.02 66.09
N GLU A 317 11.71 -18.45 67.14
CA GLU A 317 11.90 -17.05 67.51
C GLU A 317 12.29 -16.89 68.96
N VAL A 318 13.04 -15.82 69.24
CA VAL A 318 13.31 -15.34 70.58
C VAL A 318 12.68 -13.97 70.72
N VAL A 319 11.90 -13.79 71.79
CA VAL A 319 11.24 -12.52 72.13
C VAL A 319 11.41 -12.29 73.62
N ASN A 320 12.01 -11.16 74.00
CA ASN A 320 12.38 -10.83 75.38
C ASN A 320 13.16 -11.98 76.09
N GLY A 321 14.09 -12.60 75.36
CA GLY A 321 14.95 -13.69 75.84
C GLY A 321 14.24 -15.04 75.99
N GLN A 322 12.98 -15.17 75.55
CA GLN A 322 12.23 -16.43 75.59
C GLN A 322 12.15 -17.06 74.20
N THR A 323 12.59 -18.30 74.08
CA THR A 323 12.57 -19.07 72.82
C THR A 323 11.23 -19.76 72.59
N ARG A 324 10.67 -19.58 71.39
CA ARG A 324 9.46 -20.26 70.90
C ARG A 324 9.77 -20.99 69.58
N GLU A 325 9.63 -22.32 69.58
CA GLU A 325 9.70 -23.12 68.36
C GLU A 325 8.39 -22.97 67.57
N LEU A 326 8.49 -22.52 66.32
CA LEU A 326 7.31 -22.21 65.49
C LEU A 326 6.98 -23.36 64.54
N ARG A 327 8.01 -23.94 63.92
CA ARG A 327 7.88 -25.04 62.95
C ARG A 327 9.01 -26.03 63.13
N ARG A 328 8.73 -27.30 62.87
CA ARG A 328 9.69 -28.40 62.97
C ARG A 328 9.48 -29.49 61.92
N SER A 329 10.56 -30.18 61.59
CA SER A 329 10.54 -31.42 60.80
C SER A 329 11.56 -32.41 61.37
N ASN A 330 11.21 -33.69 61.45
CA ASN A 330 12.08 -34.70 62.07
C ASN A 330 13.26 -35.06 61.17
N VAL A 331 14.40 -35.40 61.77
CA VAL A 331 15.62 -35.82 61.08
C VAL A 331 16.41 -36.80 61.94
N ASN A 332 17.10 -37.75 61.31
CA ASN A 332 18.12 -38.57 61.96
C ASN A 332 19.50 -37.95 61.69
N PRO A 333 20.03 -37.08 62.57
CA PRO A 333 21.28 -36.37 62.31
C PRO A 333 22.45 -37.36 62.28
N THR A 334 23.28 -37.24 61.26
CA THR A 334 24.50 -38.04 61.07
C THR A 334 25.67 -37.30 61.70
N GLN A 335 26.49 -38.03 62.47
CA GLN A 335 27.66 -37.46 63.13
C GLN A 335 28.68 -36.94 62.11
N ASN A 336 29.26 -35.76 62.39
CA ASN A 336 30.29 -35.11 61.57
C ASN A 336 29.91 -34.91 60.10
N LYS A 337 28.61 -34.88 59.78
CA LYS A 337 28.12 -34.60 58.42
C LYS A 337 28.03 -33.08 58.20
N ASN A 338 28.48 -32.63 57.03
CA ASN A 338 28.17 -31.30 56.50
C ASN A 338 26.74 -31.29 55.99
N TYR A 339 25.95 -30.31 56.45
CA TYR A 339 24.63 -30.01 55.92
C TYR A 339 24.67 -28.65 55.25
N GLN A 340 24.20 -28.57 54.01
CA GLN A 340 24.03 -27.29 53.32
C GLN A 340 22.68 -26.71 53.70
N LEU A 341 22.67 -25.61 54.46
CA LEU A 341 21.46 -24.90 54.80
C LEU A 341 21.26 -23.77 53.80
N GLU A 342 20.02 -23.62 53.35
CA GLU A 342 19.54 -22.47 52.61
C GLU A 342 18.27 -21.96 53.29
N LEU A 343 18.29 -20.71 53.72
CA LEU A 343 17.14 -20.00 54.22
C LEU A 343 16.74 -18.94 53.19
N VAL A 344 15.55 -19.08 52.62
CA VAL A 344 14.94 -18.06 51.78
C VAL A 344 13.98 -17.23 52.63
N ILE A 345 14.21 -15.93 52.68
CA ILE A 345 13.32 -14.95 53.29
C ILE A 345 12.61 -14.19 52.18
N ASP A 346 11.28 -14.19 52.20
CA ASP A 346 10.41 -13.51 51.24
C ASP A 346 9.39 -12.70 52.04
N GLY A 347 9.71 -11.43 52.26
CA GLY A 347 8.96 -10.51 53.13
C GLY A 347 8.74 -11.08 54.53
N SER A 348 7.55 -11.64 54.77
CA SER A 348 7.19 -12.21 56.08
C SER A 348 7.42 -13.73 56.19
N ARG A 349 7.81 -14.40 55.11
CA ARG A 349 7.93 -15.85 55.05
C ARG A 349 9.39 -16.28 55.07
N ALA A 350 9.72 -17.25 55.93
CA ALA A 350 11.03 -17.91 55.95
C ALA A 350 10.87 -19.38 55.58
N THR A 351 11.68 -19.86 54.63
CA THR A 351 11.70 -21.25 54.15
C THR A 351 13.09 -21.83 54.31
N LEU A 352 13.24 -22.87 55.13
CA LEU A 352 14.50 -23.58 55.33
C LEU A 352 14.55 -24.83 54.43
N SER A 353 15.51 -24.84 53.53
CA SER A 353 15.92 -25.99 52.72
C SER A 353 17.26 -26.54 53.21
N VAL A 354 17.40 -27.86 53.16
CA VAL A 354 18.64 -28.55 53.54
C VAL A 354 19.01 -29.57 52.48
N ASP A 355 20.25 -29.51 52.01
CA ASP A 355 20.78 -30.34 50.92
C ASP A 355 19.83 -30.29 49.69
N GLY A 356 19.34 -29.08 49.36
CA GLY A 356 18.40 -28.84 48.24
C GLY A 356 16.93 -29.18 48.51
N VAL A 357 16.57 -29.68 49.70
CA VAL A 357 15.20 -30.11 50.01
C VAL A 357 14.57 -29.25 51.11
N THR A 358 13.44 -28.60 50.83
CA THR A 358 12.66 -27.84 51.82
C THR A 358 12.27 -28.73 53.00
N LYS A 359 12.62 -28.29 54.22
CA LYS A 359 12.32 -29.01 55.48
C LYS A 359 11.18 -28.38 56.25
N VAL A 360 11.18 -27.06 56.38
CA VAL A 360 10.19 -26.30 57.15
C VAL A 360 10.03 -24.91 56.56
N ALA A 361 8.83 -24.34 56.66
CA ALA A 361 8.56 -22.95 56.33
C ALA A 361 7.59 -22.32 57.33
N ASN A 362 7.77 -21.04 57.65
CA ASN A 362 6.88 -20.29 58.54
C ASN A 362 6.60 -18.89 57.97
N THR A 363 5.35 -18.44 58.10
CA THR A 363 4.95 -17.06 57.82
C THR A 363 4.78 -16.32 59.14
N PHE A 364 5.44 -15.18 59.26
CA PHE A 364 5.44 -14.29 60.43
C PHE A 364 4.45 -13.15 60.24
N SER A 365 4.12 -12.42 61.31
CA SER A 365 3.19 -11.29 61.25
C SER A 365 3.82 -9.98 60.76
N GLY A 366 5.14 -9.94 60.55
CA GLY A 366 5.87 -8.74 60.14
C GLY A 366 6.97 -9.08 59.14
N ASN A 367 7.56 -8.03 58.55
CA ASN A 367 8.68 -8.13 57.63
C ASN A 367 9.92 -8.72 58.34
N LEU A 368 10.58 -9.68 57.70
CA LEU A 368 11.79 -10.34 58.19
C LEU A 368 13.08 -9.77 57.59
N ASN A 369 12.98 -8.96 56.53
CA ASN A 369 14.10 -8.29 55.87
C ASN A 369 14.51 -7.03 56.66
N VAL A 370 14.71 -7.19 57.97
CA VAL A 370 15.08 -6.15 58.93
C VAL A 370 16.13 -6.71 59.88
N GLY A 371 16.83 -5.85 60.64
CA GLY A 371 17.83 -6.32 61.60
C GLY A 371 19.05 -6.95 60.92
N LYS A 372 19.71 -7.91 61.58
CA LYS A 372 20.93 -8.56 61.06
C LYS A 372 20.75 -10.06 60.81
N PHE A 373 21.55 -10.58 59.89
CA PHE A 373 21.82 -12.01 59.77
C PHE A 373 22.91 -12.44 60.76
N GLY A 374 23.06 -13.74 60.98
CA GLY A 374 24.08 -14.23 61.89
C GLY A 374 24.12 -15.74 62.01
N LEU A 375 24.97 -16.23 62.90
CA LEU A 375 25.13 -17.66 63.18
C LEU A 375 25.00 -17.90 64.68
N LEU A 376 24.33 -18.99 65.05
CA LEU A 376 24.03 -19.31 66.44
C LEU A 376 24.31 -20.76 66.77
N ALA A 377 24.95 -20.95 67.92
CA ALA A 377 25.12 -22.24 68.58
C ALA A 377 24.78 -22.11 70.07
N ASP A 378 23.85 -22.93 70.56
CA ASP A 378 23.43 -22.92 71.97
C ASP A 378 24.12 -24.05 72.74
N GLY A 379 25.16 -23.74 73.53
CA GLY A 379 25.92 -24.73 74.30
C GLY A 379 26.66 -25.78 73.47
N ALA A 380 26.83 -25.55 72.16
CA ALA A 380 27.32 -26.50 71.17
C ALA A 380 28.65 -26.06 70.53
N ASN A 381 29.47 -27.03 70.12
CA ASN A 381 30.65 -26.83 69.29
C ASN A 381 30.25 -27.00 67.82
N SER A 382 29.78 -25.92 67.21
CA SER A 382 29.23 -25.93 65.86
C SER A 382 30.16 -25.21 64.92
N ARG A 383 30.40 -25.81 63.76
CA ARG A 383 31.26 -25.28 62.71
C ARG A 383 30.41 -24.77 61.57
N PHE A 384 30.69 -23.56 61.14
CA PHE A 384 30.07 -22.89 60.00
C PHE A 384 31.13 -22.63 58.93
N ASP A 385 30.71 -22.68 57.68
CA ASP A 385 31.57 -22.59 56.50
C ASP A 385 30.71 -22.16 55.30
N ASN A 386 31.30 -21.55 54.28
CA ASN A 386 30.63 -21.05 53.06
C ASN A 386 29.35 -20.25 53.37
N VAL A 387 29.47 -19.21 54.18
CA VAL A 387 28.38 -18.28 54.43
C VAL A 387 28.15 -17.43 53.19
N HIS A 388 26.91 -17.36 52.71
CA HIS A 388 26.57 -16.57 51.54
C HIS A 388 25.20 -15.90 51.70
N ILE A 389 25.11 -14.60 51.40
CA ILE A 389 23.87 -13.83 51.45
C ILE A 389 23.71 -13.05 50.14
N SER A 390 22.57 -13.21 49.47
CA SER A 390 22.28 -12.57 48.18
C SER A 390 20.79 -12.26 48.00
N GLU A 391 20.48 -11.29 47.15
CA GLU A 391 19.11 -10.99 46.71
C GLU A 391 18.58 -12.08 45.76
N ILE A 392 17.26 -12.27 45.74
CA ILE A 392 16.56 -13.08 44.75
C ILE A 392 15.63 -12.18 43.94
N PHE A 393 15.91 -12.00 42.66
CA PHE A 393 15.04 -11.25 41.76
C PHE A 393 13.89 -12.14 41.24
N PRO A 394 12.62 -11.69 41.31
CA PRO A 394 11.50 -12.39 40.65
C PRO A 394 11.68 -12.37 39.12
N VAL A 395 10.96 -13.24 38.41
CA VAL A 395 10.94 -13.26 36.94
C VAL A 395 9.61 -12.68 36.44
N PRO A 396 9.56 -12.13 35.22
CA PRO A 396 8.30 -11.91 34.49
C PRO A 396 7.47 -13.20 34.38
N LEU A 397 6.17 -13.03 34.13
CA LEU A 397 5.23 -14.10 33.83
C LEU A 397 4.55 -13.78 32.49
N SER A 398 4.97 -14.45 31.43
CA SER A 398 4.42 -14.27 30.08
C SER A 398 3.23 -15.18 29.77
N GLU A 399 2.28 -14.69 28.97
CA GLU A 399 1.10 -15.43 28.50
C GLU A 399 1.04 -15.52 26.97
N GLN A 400 0.30 -16.49 26.42
CA GLN A 400 0.21 -16.66 24.97
C GLN A 400 -0.65 -15.57 24.31
N ASP A 401 -0.24 -15.15 23.12
CA ASP A 401 -0.94 -14.16 22.31
C ASP A 401 -1.49 -14.74 21.02
N VAL A 402 -2.57 -14.11 20.54
CA VAL A 402 -3.17 -14.41 19.24
C VAL A 402 -3.39 -13.13 18.45
N ALA A 403 -3.08 -13.16 17.16
CA ALA A 403 -3.33 -12.05 16.25
C ALA A 403 -3.81 -12.56 14.88
N GLU A 404 -4.39 -11.68 14.10
CA GLU A 404 -4.83 -11.94 12.74
C GLU A 404 -4.41 -10.78 11.85
N THR A 405 -3.89 -11.08 10.66
CA THR A 405 -3.62 -10.08 9.62
C THR A 405 -3.98 -10.65 8.24
N VAL A 406 -3.87 -9.82 7.20
CA VAL A 406 -4.04 -10.22 5.81
C VAL A 406 -2.67 -10.35 5.14
N LYS A 407 -2.56 -11.23 4.14
CA LYS A 407 -1.39 -11.41 3.28
C LYS A 407 -0.81 -10.05 2.85
N GLY A 408 0.48 -9.84 3.10
CA GLY A 408 1.19 -8.60 2.77
C GLY A 408 0.90 -7.39 3.67
N GLN A 409 0.00 -7.50 4.66
CA GLN A 409 -0.31 -6.42 5.60
C GLN A 409 0.43 -6.65 6.93
N SER A 410 1.18 -5.64 7.38
CA SER A 410 1.80 -5.64 8.69
C SER A 410 0.80 -5.34 9.81
N ILE A 411 1.04 -5.90 10.99
CA ILE A 411 0.25 -5.69 12.20
C ILE A 411 1.15 -5.42 13.41
N THR A 412 0.73 -4.50 14.27
CA THR A 412 1.37 -4.25 15.56
C THR A 412 0.68 -5.09 16.64
N ILE A 413 1.44 -5.91 17.36
CA ILE A 413 0.97 -6.82 18.41
C ILE A 413 1.53 -6.34 19.75
N ASN A 414 0.64 -6.07 20.70
CA ASN A 414 1.01 -5.73 22.07
C ASN A 414 0.99 -7.00 22.95
N VAL A 415 2.05 -7.78 22.87
CA VAL A 415 2.23 -9.03 23.65
C VAL A 415 2.38 -8.78 25.15
N LEU A 416 2.72 -7.55 25.57
CA LEU A 416 2.86 -7.22 26.99
C LEU A 416 1.50 -6.96 27.67
N ALA A 417 0.38 -6.97 26.93
CA ALA A 417 -0.93 -6.56 27.43
C ALA A 417 -1.53 -7.53 28.45
N ASN A 418 -1.20 -8.82 28.33
CA ASN A 418 -1.61 -9.93 29.20
C ASN A 418 -0.46 -10.45 30.08
N ASP A 419 0.75 -9.91 29.93
CA ASP A 419 1.91 -10.28 30.74
C ASP A 419 1.90 -9.63 32.13
N SER A 420 2.59 -10.25 33.09
CA SER A 420 2.62 -9.78 34.48
C SER A 420 3.95 -10.02 35.19
N HIS A 421 4.06 -9.53 36.43
CA HIS A 421 5.26 -9.66 37.25
C HIS A 421 4.91 -9.71 38.75
N GLU A 422 5.65 -10.49 39.55
CA GLU A 422 5.39 -10.62 41.00
C GLU A 422 5.56 -9.31 41.78
N GLN A 423 6.45 -8.44 41.29
CA GLN A 423 6.66 -7.10 41.83
C GLN A 423 5.75 -6.10 41.12
N ASP A 424 4.82 -5.51 41.89
CA ASP A 424 3.88 -4.51 41.41
C ASP A 424 4.60 -3.27 40.84
N GLY A 425 4.16 -2.81 39.66
CA GLY A 425 4.75 -1.69 38.94
C GLY A 425 6.11 -1.96 38.28
N ALA A 426 6.55 -3.22 38.18
CA ALA A 426 7.74 -3.56 37.40
C ALA A 426 7.51 -3.27 35.91
N ALA A 427 8.43 -2.53 35.30
CA ALA A 427 8.40 -2.25 33.87
C ALA A 427 8.86 -3.50 33.09
N LEU A 428 7.98 -4.00 32.22
CA LEU A 428 8.26 -5.11 31.31
C LEU A 428 8.62 -4.57 29.92
N HIS A 429 9.44 -5.32 29.20
CA HIS A 429 9.80 -5.04 27.82
C HIS A 429 10.10 -6.32 27.06
N ILE A 430 10.05 -6.24 25.74
CA ILE A 430 10.38 -7.35 24.86
C ILE A 430 11.90 -7.37 24.65
N VAL A 431 12.51 -8.52 24.88
CA VAL A 431 13.96 -8.75 24.77
C VAL A 431 14.31 -9.27 23.39
N SER A 432 13.61 -10.30 22.92
CA SER A 432 13.87 -10.95 21.64
C SER A 432 12.65 -11.73 21.14
N VAL A 433 12.71 -12.10 19.86
CA VAL A 433 11.75 -12.99 19.19
C VAL A 433 12.54 -14.04 18.43
N GLU A 434 12.09 -15.29 18.50
CA GLU A 434 12.73 -16.44 17.84
C GLU A 434 11.68 -17.35 17.19
N GLY A 435 12.10 -18.11 16.17
CA GLY A 435 11.25 -19.11 15.51
C GLY A 435 10.24 -18.54 14.52
N VAL A 436 10.55 -17.41 13.86
CA VAL A 436 9.71 -16.84 12.80
C VAL A 436 10.15 -17.40 11.46
N ASP A 437 9.27 -18.15 10.79
CA ASP A 437 9.58 -18.83 9.53
C ASP A 437 9.03 -18.10 8.29
N ASN A 438 7.80 -17.57 8.35
CA ASN A 438 7.08 -17.00 7.19
C ASN A 438 6.79 -15.50 7.30
N ALA A 439 7.59 -14.77 8.07
CA ALA A 439 7.42 -13.35 8.32
C ALA A 439 8.72 -12.67 8.78
N THR A 440 8.70 -11.34 8.84
CA THR A 440 9.66 -10.55 9.61
C THR A 440 8.98 -9.95 10.84
N VAL A 441 9.70 -9.91 11.96
CA VAL A 441 9.26 -9.26 13.19
C VAL A 441 10.24 -8.15 13.56
N GLU A 442 9.73 -6.94 13.70
CA GLU A 442 10.48 -5.79 14.20
C GLU A 442 10.03 -5.45 15.63
N LEU A 443 11.00 -5.12 16.48
CA LEU A 443 10.75 -4.68 17.85
C LEU A 443 10.66 -3.16 17.88
N GLN A 444 9.57 -2.61 18.42
CA GLN A 444 9.36 -1.15 18.44
C GLN A 444 9.29 -0.62 19.87
N ASP A 445 10.11 0.40 20.14
CA ASP A 445 10.09 1.22 21.34
C ASP A 445 9.19 2.45 21.10
N ASN A 446 8.07 2.52 21.82
CA ASN A 446 7.09 3.60 21.73
C ASN A 446 7.32 4.71 22.75
N ASN A 447 8.17 4.47 23.76
CA ASN A 447 8.35 5.38 24.89
C ASN A 447 9.75 6.03 24.95
N SER A 448 10.67 5.62 24.05
CA SER A 448 12.05 6.09 23.90
C SER A 448 12.98 5.77 25.09
N ASP A 449 12.75 4.66 25.79
CA ASP A 449 13.64 4.14 26.84
C ASP A 449 14.69 3.13 26.32
N ASN A 450 14.76 2.94 25.00
CA ASN A 450 15.54 1.93 24.28
C ASN A 450 15.14 0.49 24.61
N LYS A 451 13.89 0.26 25.00
CA LYS A 451 13.32 -1.07 25.21
C LYS A 451 12.06 -1.24 24.39
N ALA A 452 11.86 -2.42 23.82
CA ALA A 452 10.73 -2.66 22.95
C ALA A 452 9.43 -2.88 23.73
N ASP A 453 8.36 -2.19 23.31
CA ASP A 453 7.02 -2.27 23.91
C ASP A 453 6.08 -3.17 23.11
N VAL A 454 6.27 -3.23 21.78
CA VAL A 454 5.38 -3.95 20.86
C VAL A 454 6.17 -4.66 19.75
N LEU A 455 5.53 -5.67 19.15
CA LEU A 455 6.02 -6.37 17.97
C LEU A 455 5.34 -5.80 16.73
N VAL A 456 6.08 -5.60 15.65
CA VAL A 456 5.52 -5.36 14.31
C VAL A 456 5.75 -6.60 13.47
N PHE A 457 4.69 -7.37 13.24
CA PHE A 457 4.71 -8.58 12.43
C PHE A 457 4.37 -8.23 10.97
N THR A 458 5.25 -8.59 10.04
CA THR A 458 5.05 -8.40 8.60
C THR A 458 5.16 -9.76 7.91
N PRO A 459 4.04 -10.35 7.44
CA PRO A 459 4.08 -11.63 6.76
C PRO A 459 4.84 -11.54 5.42
N ASP A 460 5.46 -12.64 5.00
CA ASP A 460 6.04 -12.73 3.67
C ASP A 460 4.97 -12.46 2.59
N SER A 461 5.39 -11.86 1.48
CA SER A 461 4.47 -11.31 0.47
C SER A 461 3.46 -12.32 -0.08
N ASP A 462 3.77 -13.62 -0.02
CA ASP A 462 2.96 -14.71 -0.53
C ASP A 462 2.42 -15.69 0.51
N PHE A 463 2.72 -15.47 1.79
CA PHE A 463 2.31 -16.38 2.85
C PHE A 463 0.85 -16.17 3.26
N THR A 464 0.13 -17.28 3.37
CA THR A 464 -1.20 -17.39 4.00
C THR A 464 -1.22 -18.66 4.82
N GLY A 465 -1.78 -18.60 6.02
CA GLY A 465 -1.74 -19.70 6.99
C GLY A 465 -1.45 -19.18 8.39
N SER A 466 -1.18 -20.09 9.31
CA SER A 466 -0.85 -19.73 10.70
C SER A 466 0.65 -19.78 10.92
N GLU A 467 1.21 -18.72 11.53
CA GLU A 467 2.60 -18.64 11.98
C GLU A 467 2.62 -18.70 13.52
N ILE A 468 3.53 -19.48 14.09
CA ILE A 468 3.73 -19.55 15.55
C ILE A 468 5.20 -19.28 15.84
N PHE A 469 5.46 -18.27 16.67
CA PHE A 469 6.81 -17.93 17.11
C PHE A 469 6.82 -17.60 18.60
N THR A 470 8.00 -17.61 19.22
CA THR A 470 8.17 -17.36 20.66
C THR A 470 8.78 -15.97 20.88
N TYR A 471 8.25 -15.21 21.84
CA TYR A 471 8.85 -13.96 22.30
C TYR A 471 9.42 -14.11 23.72
N VAL A 472 10.41 -13.28 24.05
CA VAL A 472 11.04 -13.22 25.38
C VAL A 472 10.71 -11.87 26.01
N VAL A 473 10.10 -11.90 27.19
CA VAL A 473 9.84 -10.71 28.02
C VAL A 473 10.93 -10.58 29.08
N GLY A 474 11.31 -9.34 29.41
CA GLY A 474 12.32 -9.03 30.40
C GLY A 474 11.90 -7.92 31.37
N ASP A 475 12.46 -7.94 32.58
CA ASP A 475 12.31 -6.86 33.57
C ASP A 475 13.53 -5.92 33.64
N SER A 476 13.51 -4.95 34.55
CA SER A 476 14.65 -4.03 34.77
C SER A 476 15.87 -4.69 35.41
N ASN A 477 15.72 -5.88 36.01
CA ASN A 477 16.79 -6.60 36.71
C ASN A 477 17.46 -7.66 35.80
N GLY A 478 17.04 -7.75 34.54
CA GLY A 478 17.56 -8.71 33.54
C GLY A 478 16.95 -10.11 33.65
N GLN A 479 15.86 -10.26 34.38
CA GLN A 479 15.11 -11.51 34.52
C GLN A 479 14.15 -11.66 33.35
N THR A 480 13.99 -12.88 32.83
CA THR A 480 13.22 -13.13 31.60
C THR A 480 12.25 -14.31 31.72
N ASP A 481 11.19 -14.27 30.93
CA ASP A 481 10.26 -15.38 30.65
C ASP A 481 9.89 -15.40 29.15
N SER A 482 9.22 -16.45 28.66
CA SER A 482 8.85 -16.56 27.25
C SER A 482 7.49 -17.21 27.01
N ALA A 483 6.75 -16.72 26.02
CA ALA A 483 5.49 -17.30 25.54
C ALA A 483 5.37 -17.27 24.02
N ASP A 484 4.38 -17.98 23.48
CA ASP A 484 4.14 -18.10 22.04
C ASP A 484 3.11 -17.08 21.55
N VAL A 485 3.32 -16.58 20.34
CA VAL A 485 2.37 -15.79 19.57
C VAL A 485 1.90 -16.62 18.38
N LEU A 486 0.58 -16.78 18.23
CA LEU A 486 -0.04 -17.37 17.05
C LEU A 486 -0.63 -16.25 16.17
N VAL A 487 -0.14 -16.13 14.94
CA VAL A 487 -0.64 -15.16 13.96
C VAL A 487 -1.29 -15.88 12.79
N ASP A 488 -2.60 -15.67 12.60
CA ASP A 488 -3.31 -16.12 11.40
C ASP A 488 -3.15 -15.08 10.28
N VAL A 489 -2.53 -15.47 9.17
CA VAL A 489 -2.38 -14.66 7.94
C VAL A 489 -3.42 -15.11 6.93
N LEU A 490 -4.44 -14.28 6.74
CA LEU A 490 -5.59 -14.54 5.89
C LEU A 490 -5.36 -14.08 4.44
N PRO A 491 -6.04 -14.69 3.46
CA PRO A 491 -5.77 -14.44 2.04
C PRO A 491 -6.20 -13.07 1.52
N GLY A 492 -7.10 -12.35 2.20
CA GLY A 492 -7.60 -11.05 1.75
C GLY A 492 -8.67 -11.14 0.66
N ILE A 493 -8.88 -10.01 -0.04
CA ILE A 493 -9.71 -9.89 -1.25
C ILE A 493 -8.85 -9.16 -2.30
N PRO A 494 -8.71 -9.68 -3.53
CA PRO A 494 -9.37 -10.87 -4.06
C PRO A 494 -8.88 -12.19 -3.44
N LEU A 495 -9.82 -13.08 -3.14
CA LEU A 495 -9.56 -14.48 -2.76
C LEU A 495 -9.67 -15.34 -4.02
N GLU A 496 -8.67 -16.17 -4.27
CA GLU A 496 -8.74 -17.29 -5.20
C GLU A 496 -8.20 -18.54 -4.49
N GLU A 497 -9.01 -19.60 -4.39
CA GLU A 497 -8.63 -20.85 -3.73
C GLU A 497 -8.92 -22.05 -4.65
N ASP A 498 -7.87 -22.80 -4.97
CA ASP A 498 -7.86 -24.00 -5.82
C ASP A 498 -7.70 -25.30 -5.00
N PHE A 499 -7.69 -25.19 -3.67
CA PHE A 499 -7.50 -26.28 -2.71
C PHE A 499 -6.26 -27.14 -2.97
N SER A 500 -5.19 -26.53 -3.49
CA SER A 500 -3.88 -27.17 -3.65
C SER A 500 -3.21 -27.53 -2.31
N SER A 501 -3.60 -26.86 -1.21
CA SER A 501 -3.18 -27.16 0.16
C SER A 501 -4.22 -27.99 0.91
N GLU A 502 -3.79 -28.92 1.78
CA GLU A 502 -4.70 -29.69 2.66
C GLU A 502 -5.35 -28.82 3.75
N SER A 503 -4.77 -27.65 4.04
CA SER A 503 -5.24 -26.69 5.05
C SER A 503 -5.36 -25.29 4.42
N PRO A 504 -6.40 -25.06 3.59
CA PRO A 504 -6.61 -23.77 2.92
C PRO A 504 -6.84 -22.65 3.93
N ALA A 505 -6.14 -21.53 3.77
CA ALA A 505 -6.14 -20.43 4.72
C ALA A 505 -7.52 -19.75 4.77
N GLY A 506 -8.01 -19.44 5.98
CA GLY A 506 -9.30 -18.78 6.18
C GLY A 506 -10.53 -19.70 6.09
N PHE A 507 -10.40 -20.96 5.69
CA PHE A 507 -11.51 -21.91 5.62
C PHE A 507 -11.71 -22.65 6.95
N GLU A 508 -12.84 -22.39 7.61
CA GLU A 508 -13.16 -23.00 8.89
C GLU A 508 -14.43 -23.85 8.85
N VAL A 509 -14.32 -25.07 9.36
CA VAL A 509 -15.47 -25.97 9.54
C VAL A 509 -16.27 -25.53 10.76
N VAL A 510 -17.50 -25.08 10.55
CA VAL A 510 -18.43 -24.69 11.62
C VAL A 510 -19.19 -25.92 12.12
N THR A 511 -19.77 -26.71 11.22
CA THR A 511 -20.47 -27.96 11.55
C THR A 511 -20.25 -29.02 10.47
N GLY A 512 -20.43 -30.28 10.85
CA GLY A 512 -20.24 -31.41 9.94
C GLY A 512 -18.77 -31.73 9.72
N ASN A 513 -18.42 -32.13 8.51
CA ASN A 513 -17.06 -32.51 8.15
C ASN A 513 -16.81 -32.05 6.72
N TRP A 514 -15.97 -31.04 6.56
CA TRP A 514 -15.40 -30.65 5.28
C TRP A 514 -13.91 -30.93 5.31
N ARG A 515 -13.36 -31.38 4.19
CA ARG A 515 -11.92 -31.59 4.02
C ARG A 515 -11.52 -31.46 2.57
N VAL A 516 -10.25 -31.12 2.34
CA VAL A 516 -9.66 -31.19 1.02
C VAL A 516 -9.43 -32.66 0.65
N GLU A 517 -9.97 -33.10 -0.49
CA GLU A 517 -9.72 -34.41 -1.10
C GLU A 517 -9.41 -34.22 -2.59
N ASN A 518 -8.21 -34.66 -3.03
CA ASN A 518 -7.79 -34.58 -4.43
C ASN A 518 -7.87 -33.17 -5.03
N GLY A 519 -7.45 -32.14 -4.28
CA GLY A 519 -7.46 -30.75 -4.76
C GLY A 519 -8.83 -30.09 -4.76
N ALA A 520 -9.79 -30.56 -3.96
CA ALA A 520 -11.11 -29.94 -3.86
C ALA A 520 -11.69 -30.07 -2.45
N TYR A 521 -12.56 -29.14 -2.05
CA TYR A 521 -13.19 -29.13 -0.74
C TYR A 521 -14.49 -29.92 -0.71
N VAL A 522 -14.52 -30.99 0.10
CA VAL A 522 -15.57 -32.01 0.06
C VAL A 522 -16.27 -32.15 1.40
N ALA A 523 -17.59 -31.91 1.43
CA ALA A 523 -18.43 -32.17 2.60
C ALA A 523 -18.73 -33.66 2.77
N GLN A 524 -18.82 -34.16 4.00
CA GLN A 524 -18.79 -35.61 4.29
C GLN A 524 -19.83 -36.06 5.31
N ASN A 525 -20.70 -35.16 5.77
CA ASN A 525 -21.65 -35.45 6.84
C ASN A 525 -22.89 -36.19 6.33
N ARG A 526 -23.02 -37.49 6.65
CA ARG A 526 -24.25 -38.28 6.34
C ARG A 526 -25.41 -37.99 7.29
N GLY A 527 -25.10 -37.48 8.48
CA GLY A 527 -26.04 -37.36 9.60
C GLY A 527 -26.83 -36.06 9.63
N GLY A 528 -26.35 -35.01 8.95
CA GLY A 528 -26.96 -33.69 8.97
C GLY A 528 -26.22 -32.70 8.08
N ARG A 529 -26.33 -31.42 8.42
CA ARG A 529 -25.74 -30.32 7.67
C ARG A 529 -24.21 -30.26 7.86
N SER A 530 -23.51 -29.88 6.79
CA SER A 530 -22.14 -29.39 6.85
C SER A 530 -22.16 -27.91 6.55
N LEU A 531 -21.39 -27.12 7.31
CA LEU A 531 -21.29 -25.67 7.16
C LEU A 531 -19.83 -25.28 7.38
N ALA A 532 -19.28 -24.54 6.43
CA ALA A 532 -17.97 -23.92 6.52
C ALA A 532 -18.11 -22.41 6.29
N LYS A 533 -17.28 -21.62 6.96
CA LYS A 533 -17.16 -20.17 6.75
C LYS A 533 -15.78 -19.85 6.18
N ILE A 534 -15.69 -18.73 5.48
CA ILE A 534 -14.47 -18.24 4.83
C ILE A 534 -14.12 -16.90 5.47
N ARG A 535 -12.97 -16.84 6.15
CA ARG A 535 -12.35 -15.63 6.69
C ARG A 535 -11.39 -15.07 5.66
N THR A 536 -11.71 -13.93 5.08
CA THR A 536 -10.79 -13.19 4.19
C THR A 536 -9.88 -12.25 4.97
N GLY A 537 -10.30 -11.79 6.16
CA GLY A 537 -9.59 -10.78 6.96
C GLY A 537 -9.73 -9.35 6.41
N ALA A 538 -10.39 -9.19 5.27
CA ALA A 538 -10.66 -7.92 4.62
C ALA A 538 -12.14 -7.55 4.72
N VAL A 539 -12.43 -6.25 4.62
CA VAL A 539 -13.81 -5.76 4.48
C VAL A 539 -14.32 -6.17 3.09
N ASN A 540 -15.53 -6.72 3.03
CA ASN A 540 -16.15 -7.10 1.75
C ASN A 540 -16.40 -5.85 0.87
N PRO A 541 -16.11 -5.91 -0.44
CA PRO A 541 -16.41 -4.83 -1.38
C PRO A 541 -17.91 -4.50 -1.43
N THR A 542 -18.27 -3.28 -1.81
CA THR A 542 -19.68 -2.86 -1.92
C THR A 542 -20.44 -3.62 -2.99
N GLU A 543 -19.78 -3.95 -4.09
CA GLU A 543 -20.26 -4.89 -5.09
C GLU A 543 -19.34 -6.11 -5.09
N THR A 544 -19.88 -7.31 -4.89
CA THR A 544 -19.08 -8.52 -4.68
C THR A 544 -19.51 -9.62 -5.63
N GLU A 545 -18.53 -10.29 -6.22
CA GLU A 545 -18.70 -11.57 -6.88
C GLU A 545 -18.21 -12.68 -5.93
N PHE A 546 -19.04 -13.69 -5.67
CA PHE A 546 -18.67 -14.91 -4.99
C PHE A 546 -19.01 -16.11 -5.88
N SER A 547 -17.99 -16.82 -6.34
CA SER A 547 -18.15 -17.94 -7.26
C SER A 547 -17.41 -19.19 -6.80
N ALA A 548 -17.86 -20.35 -7.32
CA ALA A 548 -17.20 -21.63 -7.13
C ALA A 548 -17.58 -22.62 -8.24
N THR A 549 -16.64 -23.48 -8.63
CA THR A 549 -16.89 -24.68 -9.44
C THR A 549 -17.40 -25.80 -8.54
N ILE A 550 -18.58 -26.35 -8.85
CA ILE A 550 -19.24 -27.32 -7.97
C ILE A 550 -19.75 -28.54 -8.72
N SER A 551 -19.48 -29.72 -8.16
CA SER A 551 -20.06 -31.00 -8.57
C SER A 551 -20.92 -31.62 -7.45
N MET A 552 -22.08 -32.15 -7.83
CA MET A 552 -23.04 -32.80 -6.92
C MET A 552 -23.21 -34.30 -7.25
N PRO A 553 -22.18 -35.14 -7.05
CA PRO A 553 -22.21 -36.54 -7.45
C PRO A 553 -23.24 -37.36 -6.66
N ARG A 554 -23.67 -38.49 -7.24
CA ARG A 554 -24.54 -39.44 -6.54
C ARG A 554 -23.71 -40.38 -5.69
N VAL A 555 -23.76 -40.21 -4.37
CA VAL A 555 -23.06 -41.06 -3.41
C VAL A 555 -24.07 -41.81 -2.56
N SER A 556 -23.88 -43.13 -2.41
CA SER A 556 -24.79 -43.97 -1.63
C SER A 556 -24.91 -43.48 -0.17
N GLY A 557 -26.14 -43.16 0.25
CA GLY A 557 -26.44 -42.66 1.59
C GLY A 557 -26.31 -41.15 1.78
N TYR A 558 -26.02 -40.40 0.71
CA TYR A 558 -25.99 -38.93 0.70
C TYR A 558 -27.03 -38.37 -0.28
N ASN A 559 -27.47 -37.14 0.00
CA ASN A 559 -28.18 -36.29 -0.94
C ASN A 559 -27.18 -35.64 -1.92
N SER A 560 -27.69 -35.04 -2.99
CA SER A 560 -26.91 -34.29 -3.98
C SER A 560 -27.37 -32.83 -3.99
N ASN A 561 -26.76 -32.02 -3.12
CA ASN A 561 -26.99 -30.58 -2.98
C ASN A 561 -25.75 -29.85 -2.47
N VAL A 562 -25.72 -28.53 -2.70
CA VAL A 562 -24.68 -27.60 -2.27
C VAL A 562 -25.25 -26.19 -2.23
N GLU A 563 -24.70 -25.36 -1.35
CA GLU A 563 -25.11 -23.98 -1.13
C GLU A 563 -23.86 -23.10 -0.98
N LEU A 564 -23.83 -21.99 -1.72
CA LEU A 564 -22.99 -20.84 -1.43
C LEU A 564 -23.66 -20.04 -0.30
N VAL A 565 -22.90 -19.78 0.76
CA VAL A 565 -23.36 -19.04 1.94
C VAL A 565 -22.77 -17.63 1.89
N PHE A 566 -23.61 -16.64 2.20
CA PHE A 566 -23.23 -15.23 2.27
C PHE A 566 -23.95 -14.56 3.43
N ASP A 567 -23.43 -13.41 3.85
CA ASP A 567 -23.89 -12.71 5.06
C ASP A 567 -23.89 -13.61 6.30
N TYR A 568 -22.85 -14.43 6.45
CA TYR A 568 -22.69 -15.32 7.60
C TYR A 568 -22.31 -14.52 8.85
N VAL A 569 -23.15 -14.61 9.88
CA VAL A 569 -22.90 -14.02 11.20
C VAL A 569 -22.47 -15.11 12.18
N ASP A 570 -23.23 -16.21 12.22
CA ASP A 570 -22.97 -17.38 13.05
C ASP A 570 -23.67 -18.62 12.47
N GLY A 571 -23.50 -19.78 13.13
CA GLY A 571 -24.09 -21.05 12.70
C GLY A 571 -25.62 -21.10 12.65
N ASP A 572 -26.29 -20.11 13.23
CA ASP A 572 -27.74 -19.98 13.31
C ASP A 572 -28.30 -18.82 12.45
N ASN A 573 -27.43 -17.97 11.87
CA ASN A 573 -27.80 -16.76 11.13
C ASN A 573 -26.92 -16.54 9.89
N TYR A 574 -27.47 -16.82 8.71
CA TYR A 574 -26.81 -16.59 7.41
C TYR A 574 -27.80 -16.70 6.25
N LYS A 575 -27.39 -16.26 5.05
CA LYS A 575 -28.13 -16.42 3.80
C LYS A 575 -27.46 -17.45 2.91
N PHE A 576 -28.21 -18.05 1.99
CA PHE A 576 -27.67 -19.07 1.10
C PHE A 576 -28.37 -19.09 -0.24
N VAL A 577 -27.63 -19.50 -1.27
CA VAL A 577 -28.16 -19.83 -2.59
C VAL A 577 -27.48 -21.08 -3.12
N GLY A 578 -28.23 -21.93 -3.83
CA GLY A 578 -27.68 -23.18 -4.31
C GLY A 578 -28.73 -24.07 -4.96
N GLY A 579 -28.37 -25.34 -5.13
CA GLY A 579 -29.17 -26.27 -5.92
C GLY A 579 -29.19 -27.67 -5.37
N SER A 580 -30.18 -28.44 -5.82
CA SER A 580 -30.32 -29.85 -5.48
C SER A 580 -30.76 -30.67 -6.69
N VAL A 581 -29.95 -31.66 -7.06
CA VAL A 581 -30.24 -32.65 -8.10
C VAL A 581 -31.47 -33.47 -7.76
N ASP A 582 -31.65 -33.80 -6.47
CA ASP A 582 -32.75 -34.63 -5.98
C ASP A 582 -34.10 -33.92 -6.11
N SER A 583 -34.15 -32.62 -5.81
CA SER A 583 -35.37 -31.81 -5.92
C SER A 583 -35.57 -31.17 -7.29
N ARG A 584 -34.52 -31.08 -8.12
CA ARG A 584 -34.49 -30.39 -9.43
C ARG A 584 -34.82 -28.90 -9.32
N MET A 585 -34.33 -28.27 -8.25
CA MET A 585 -34.56 -26.87 -7.95
C MET A 585 -33.24 -26.16 -7.66
N TRP A 586 -33.09 -24.97 -8.22
CA TRP A 586 -32.26 -23.91 -7.67
C TRP A 586 -33.08 -23.11 -6.67
N TYR A 587 -32.47 -22.68 -5.58
CA TYR A 587 -33.18 -21.99 -4.50
C TYR A 587 -32.31 -20.97 -3.78
N LEU A 588 -32.97 -19.93 -3.28
CA LEU A 588 -32.41 -18.86 -2.47
C LEU A 588 -33.14 -18.83 -1.13
N GLY A 589 -32.42 -18.66 -0.03
CA GLY A 589 -33.02 -18.66 1.30
C GLY A 589 -32.12 -18.09 2.39
N LYS A 590 -32.56 -18.28 3.64
CA LYS A 590 -31.82 -17.86 4.83
C LYS A 590 -32.07 -18.79 6.01
N VAL A 591 -31.13 -18.80 6.94
CA VAL A 591 -31.25 -19.35 8.28
C VAL A 591 -31.29 -18.18 9.26
N SER A 592 -32.27 -18.18 10.17
CA SER A 592 -32.35 -17.18 11.24
C SER A 592 -32.76 -17.86 12.53
N ASN A 593 -31.98 -17.65 13.60
CA ASN A 593 -32.14 -18.34 14.88
C ASN A 593 -32.23 -19.87 14.71
N GLY A 594 -31.40 -20.43 13.83
CA GLY A 594 -31.34 -21.85 13.50
C GLY A 594 -32.50 -22.37 12.65
N GLN A 595 -33.48 -21.52 12.31
CA GLN A 595 -34.61 -21.89 11.45
C GLN A 595 -34.31 -21.58 9.99
N ARG A 596 -34.33 -22.61 9.14
CA ARG A 596 -34.12 -22.48 7.68
C ARG A 596 -35.42 -22.10 6.97
N SER A 597 -35.34 -21.14 6.06
CA SER A 597 -36.44 -20.69 5.19
C SER A 597 -35.95 -20.51 3.76
N VAL A 598 -36.76 -20.92 2.78
CA VAL A 598 -36.48 -20.73 1.35
C VAL A 598 -37.38 -19.61 0.85
N THR A 599 -36.78 -18.61 0.20
CA THR A 599 -37.45 -17.39 -0.27
C THR A 599 -37.88 -17.51 -1.72
N GLN A 600 -37.04 -18.10 -2.58
CA GLN A 600 -37.31 -18.27 -4.01
C GLN A 600 -36.82 -19.64 -4.48
N THR A 601 -37.45 -20.15 -5.54
CA THR A 601 -37.05 -21.40 -6.19
C THR A 601 -37.31 -21.36 -7.69
N VAL A 602 -36.40 -21.93 -8.49
CA VAL A 602 -36.57 -22.14 -9.93
C VAL A 602 -36.34 -23.60 -10.26
N ARG A 603 -37.25 -24.17 -11.06
CA ARG A 603 -37.16 -25.58 -11.48
C ARG A 603 -36.23 -25.70 -12.69
N ALA A 604 -35.25 -26.60 -12.62
CA ALA A 604 -34.28 -26.81 -13.68
C ALA A 604 -33.89 -28.30 -13.80
N GLU A 605 -33.42 -28.72 -14.97
CA GLU A 605 -32.81 -30.04 -15.15
C GLU A 605 -31.37 -30.02 -14.64
N ILE A 606 -31.21 -30.16 -13.33
CA ILE A 606 -29.89 -30.22 -12.69
C ILE A 606 -29.32 -31.63 -12.87
N GLY A 607 -28.26 -31.71 -13.67
CA GLY A 607 -27.46 -32.90 -13.94
C GLY A 607 -26.39 -33.16 -12.86
N ARG A 608 -25.44 -34.05 -13.17
CA ARG A 608 -24.33 -34.44 -12.28
C ARG A 608 -22.96 -34.02 -12.82
N GLN A 609 -22.96 -33.03 -13.69
CA GLN A 609 -21.76 -32.39 -14.21
C GLN A 609 -21.29 -31.31 -13.23
N GLU A 610 -20.17 -30.68 -13.55
CA GLU A 610 -19.71 -29.47 -12.88
C GLU A 610 -20.57 -28.28 -13.30
N TYR A 611 -20.78 -27.39 -12.35
CA TYR A 611 -21.47 -26.12 -12.53
C TYR A 611 -20.60 -25.02 -11.94
N GLU A 612 -20.39 -23.97 -12.71
CA GLU A 612 -19.91 -22.70 -12.15
C GLU A 612 -21.13 -21.99 -11.55
N LEU A 613 -21.08 -21.77 -10.23
CA LEU A 613 -22.10 -21.03 -9.51
C LEU A 613 -21.53 -19.65 -9.20
N VAL A 614 -22.24 -18.60 -9.58
CA VAL A 614 -21.82 -17.21 -9.34
C VAL A 614 -22.92 -16.47 -8.59
N VAL A 615 -22.53 -15.77 -7.53
CA VAL A 615 -23.38 -14.84 -6.79
C VAL A 615 -22.81 -13.45 -6.99
N VAL A 616 -23.57 -12.57 -7.64
CA VAL A 616 -23.21 -11.17 -7.79
C VAL A 616 -24.10 -10.35 -6.87
N ILE A 617 -23.49 -9.60 -5.96
CA ILE A 617 -24.17 -8.71 -5.01
C ILE A 617 -23.83 -7.28 -5.41
N ARG A 618 -24.85 -6.49 -5.76
CA ARG A 618 -24.72 -5.10 -6.18
C ARG A 618 -25.58 -4.21 -5.29
N GLY A 619 -24.95 -3.62 -4.29
CA GLY A 619 -25.66 -2.93 -3.21
C GLY A 619 -26.69 -3.87 -2.56
N LYS A 620 -27.99 -3.63 -2.78
CA LYS A 620 -29.08 -4.42 -2.21
C LYS A 620 -29.53 -5.61 -3.07
N SER A 621 -29.14 -5.62 -4.33
CA SER A 621 -29.58 -6.60 -5.30
C SER A 621 -28.61 -7.78 -5.33
N LEU A 622 -29.14 -8.98 -5.47
CA LEU A 622 -28.38 -10.21 -5.65
C LEU A 622 -28.86 -10.90 -6.92
N THR A 623 -27.94 -11.26 -7.81
CA THR A 623 -28.16 -12.22 -8.88
C THR A 623 -27.43 -13.52 -8.58
N PHE A 624 -28.04 -14.63 -8.95
CA PHE A 624 -27.43 -15.95 -8.88
C PHE A 624 -27.46 -16.56 -10.28
N GLU A 625 -26.26 -16.86 -10.75
CA GLU A 625 -25.97 -17.33 -12.10
C GLU A 625 -25.42 -18.75 -12.06
N VAL A 626 -25.75 -19.52 -13.10
CA VAL A 626 -25.28 -20.89 -13.29
C VAL A 626 -24.70 -20.96 -14.70
N GLY A 627 -23.37 -21.05 -14.80
CA GLY A 627 -22.69 -20.66 -16.04
C GLY A 627 -22.91 -19.17 -16.31
N GLU A 628 -23.33 -18.82 -17.54
CA GLU A 628 -23.59 -17.44 -17.96
C GLU A 628 -25.06 -17.01 -17.83
N GLU A 629 -25.94 -17.89 -17.33
CA GLU A 629 -27.38 -17.60 -17.23
C GLU A 629 -27.78 -17.18 -15.81
N THR A 630 -28.43 -16.01 -15.67
CA THR A 630 -29.07 -15.60 -14.42
C THR A 630 -30.30 -16.48 -14.13
N VAL A 631 -30.24 -17.25 -13.05
CA VAL A 631 -31.30 -18.19 -12.64
C VAL A 631 -32.23 -17.60 -11.59
N LEU A 632 -31.69 -16.81 -10.65
CA LEU A 632 -32.46 -16.18 -9.57
C LEU A 632 -31.99 -14.73 -9.37
N SER A 633 -32.92 -13.86 -8.96
CA SER A 633 -32.61 -12.49 -8.56
C SER A 633 -33.46 -12.06 -7.37
N HIS A 634 -32.88 -11.30 -6.44
CA HIS A 634 -33.56 -10.85 -5.23
C HIS A 634 -33.01 -9.51 -4.71
N ASP A 635 -33.91 -8.62 -4.31
CA ASP A 635 -33.57 -7.37 -3.63
C ASP A 635 -33.78 -7.50 -2.13
N TYR A 636 -32.74 -7.16 -1.35
CA TYR A 636 -32.76 -7.11 0.10
C TYR A 636 -32.98 -5.68 0.63
N GLU A 637 -33.29 -5.56 1.92
CA GLU A 637 -33.44 -4.25 2.57
C GLU A 637 -32.10 -3.51 2.73
N VAL A 638 -31.02 -4.27 2.90
CA VAL A 638 -29.62 -3.84 3.03
C VAL A 638 -28.73 -4.80 2.25
N ALA A 639 -27.48 -4.39 1.98
CA ALA A 639 -26.54 -5.21 1.24
C ALA A 639 -26.34 -6.59 1.91
N PRO A 640 -26.52 -7.71 1.19
CA PRO A 640 -26.44 -9.04 1.75
C PRO A 640 -25.00 -9.58 1.82
N ASN A 641 -24.00 -8.73 2.05
CA ASN A 641 -22.59 -9.12 2.15
C ASN A 641 -21.88 -8.48 3.36
N ALA A 642 -22.62 -8.16 4.43
CA ALA A 642 -22.03 -7.58 5.64
C ALA A 642 -21.30 -8.64 6.49
N GLY A 643 -21.81 -9.88 6.51
CA GLY A 643 -21.16 -11.03 7.14
C GLY A 643 -20.16 -11.77 6.22
N LEU A 644 -19.65 -12.89 6.69
CA LEU A 644 -18.68 -13.72 5.96
C LEU A 644 -19.34 -14.51 4.82
N PHE A 645 -18.50 -15.06 3.94
CA PHE A 645 -18.89 -16.05 2.94
C PHE A 645 -18.71 -17.47 3.48
N GLY A 646 -19.22 -18.47 2.78
CA GLY A 646 -19.11 -19.84 3.21
C GLY A 646 -19.73 -20.84 2.27
N LEU A 647 -19.79 -22.09 2.73
CA LEU A 647 -20.34 -23.22 2.00
C LEU A 647 -21.23 -24.05 2.92
N ALA A 648 -22.34 -24.53 2.39
CA ALA A 648 -23.22 -25.45 3.10
C ALA A 648 -23.67 -26.62 2.23
N ALA A 649 -23.96 -27.74 2.89
CA ALA A 649 -24.49 -28.93 2.26
C ALA A 649 -25.35 -29.71 3.26
N ASP A 650 -26.53 -30.18 2.86
CA ASP A 650 -27.44 -30.93 3.73
C ASP A 650 -27.41 -32.43 3.42
N ARG A 651 -26.81 -33.20 4.33
CA ARG A 651 -26.63 -34.67 4.22
C ARG A 651 -26.00 -35.07 2.88
N ALA A 652 -25.13 -34.23 2.33
CA ALA A 652 -24.59 -34.35 0.97
C ALA A 652 -23.07 -34.45 0.94
N LYS A 653 -22.54 -34.90 -0.20
CA LYS A 653 -21.10 -34.97 -0.52
C LYS A 653 -20.75 -34.20 -1.81
N PRO A 654 -21.04 -32.88 -1.89
CA PRO A 654 -20.57 -32.06 -3.00
C PRO A 654 -19.05 -31.95 -3.00
N VAL A 655 -18.51 -31.69 -4.18
CA VAL A 655 -17.12 -31.35 -4.43
C VAL A 655 -17.12 -29.89 -4.87
N VAL A 656 -16.38 -29.03 -4.16
CA VAL A 656 -16.27 -27.59 -4.43
C VAL A 656 -14.83 -27.27 -4.74
N ASP A 657 -14.60 -26.51 -5.79
CA ASP A 657 -13.29 -26.10 -6.28
C ASP A 657 -13.36 -24.67 -6.85
N ASP A 658 -12.22 -24.08 -7.18
CA ASP A 658 -12.06 -22.75 -7.80
C ASP A 658 -12.92 -21.66 -7.12
N ILE A 659 -12.77 -21.50 -5.81
CA ILE A 659 -13.53 -20.48 -5.10
C ILE A 659 -12.92 -19.11 -5.37
N ARG A 660 -13.76 -18.15 -5.77
CA ARG A 660 -13.35 -16.75 -5.92
C ARG A 660 -14.25 -15.82 -5.12
N ILE A 661 -13.65 -14.86 -4.41
CA ILE A 661 -14.34 -13.74 -3.78
C ILE A 661 -13.61 -12.47 -4.17
N ARG A 662 -14.25 -11.60 -4.93
CA ARG A 662 -13.65 -10.38 -5.45
C ARG A 662 -14.66 -9.26 -5.56
N GLU A 663 -14.17 -8.04 -5.74
CA GLU A 663 -15.02 -6.93 -6.15
C GLU A 663 -15.62 -7.26 -7.51
N PHE A 664 -16.93 -7.05 -7.63
CA PHE A 664 -17.60 -7.17 -8.93
C PHE A 664 -17.34 -5.88 -9.70
N VAL A 665 -16.76 -6.03 -10.89
CA VAL A 665 -16.53 -4.93 -11.83
C VAL A 665 -17.37 -5.23 -13.07
N PRO A 666 -18.38 -4.41 -13.37
CA PRO A 666 -19.21 -4.65 -14.54
C PRO A 666 -18.44 -4.47 -15.84
N ALA A 667 -18.88 -5.15 -16.89
CA ALA A 667 -18.34 -4.95 -18.23
C ALA A 667 -18.96 -3.71 -18.90
N PRO A 668 -18.25 -3.11 -19.86
CA PRO A 668 -18.88 -2.18 -20.80
C PRO A 668 -19.99 -2.88 -21.59
N VAL A 669 -20.83 -2.11 -22.28
CA VAL A 669 -21.87 -2.59 -23.19
C VAL A 669 -21.55 -2.05 -24.58
N ALA A 670 -21.29 -2.95 -25.52
CA ALA A 670 -21.06 -2.64 -26.93
C ALA A 670 -22.35 -2.91 -27.72
N GLU A 671 -22.80 -1.93 -28.49
CA GLU A 671 -24.05 -1.98 -29.25
C GLU A 671 -23.75 -2.07 -30.76
N ASP A 672 -24.63 -2.73 -31.51
CA ASP A 672 -24.41 -2.90 -32.96
C ASP A 672 -24.54 -1.58 -33.74
N ASP A 673 -23.67 -1.40 -34.73
CA ASP A 673 -23.58 -0.21 -35.58
C ASP A 673 -23.93 -0.48 -37.05
N ALA A 674 -24.26 0.59 -37.78
CA ALA A 674 -24.39 0.53 -39.23
C ALA A 674 -23.87 1.81 -39.92
N VAL A 675 -23.13 1.64 -41.02
CA VAL A 675 -22.57 2.75 -41.80
C VAL A 675 -22.63 2.50 -43.29
N GLN A 676 -22.61 3.58 -44.08
CA GLN A 676 -22.48 3.52 -45.54
C GLN A 676 -21.26 4.34 -45.99
N THR A 677 -20.50 3.82 -46.96
CA THR A 677 -19.46 4.55 -47.68
C THR A 677 -19.61 4.37 -49.19
N VAL A 678 -18.81 5.10 -49.96
CA VAL A 678 -18.71 5.00 -51.43
C VAL A 678 -17.57 4.06 -51.80
N VAL A 679 -17.70 3.34 -52.92
CA VAL A 679 -16.62 2.52 -53.49
C VAL A 679 -15.28 3.28 -53.53
N ASN A 680 -14.20 2.58 -53.18
CA ASN A 680 -12.84 3.12 -53.09
C ASN A 680 -12.67 4.30 -52.09
N THR A 681 -13.64 4.56 -51.22
CA THR A 681 -13.60 5.66 -50.24
C THR A 681 -13.57 5.09 -48.82
N PRO A 682 -12.48 5.32 -48.06
CA PRO A 682 -12.44 4.98 -46.63
C PRO A 682 -13.48 5.76 -45.82
N VAL A 683 -13.95 5.18 -44.72
CA VAL A 683 -14.88 5.82 -43.76
C VAL A 683 -14.41 5.58 -42.34
N ASP A 684 -14.47 6.64 -41.52
CA ASP A 684 -14.25 6.58 -40.07
C ASP A 684 -15.58 6.30 -39.36
N ILE A 685 -15.61 5.31 -38.49
CA ILE A 685 -16.79 4.78 -37.80
C ILE A 685 -16.62 5.01 -36.30
N ALA A 686 -17.49 5.84 -35.72
CA ALA A 686 -17.47 6.18 -34.29
C ALA A 686 -18.41 5.25 -33.50
N VAL A 687 -18.01 3.99 -33.35
CA VAL A 687 -18.80 2.92 -32.69
C VAL A 687 -19.11 3.23 -31.22
N LEU A 688 -18.20 3.94 -30.53
CA LEU A 688 -18.41 4.32 -29.12
C LEU A 688 -19.55 5.34 -28.90
N GLY A 689 -20.23 5.79 -29.95
CA GLY A 689 -21.29 6.80 -29.85
C GLY A 689 -22.57 6.29 -29.17
N ASN A 690 -22.84 4.99 -29.26
CA ASN A 690 -23.96 4.28 -28.64
C ASN A 690 -23.52 3.23 -27.62
N ASP A 691 -22.22 3.00 -27.48
CA ASP A 691 -21.67 2.13 -26.44
C ASP A 691 -21.68 2.82 -25.07
N GLY A 692 -21.66 2.01 -24.01
CA GLY A 692 -21.78 2.53 -22.66
C GLY A 692 -21.12 1.68 -21.60
N HIS A 693 -21.28 2.16 -20.36
CA HIS A 693 -20.87 1.45 -19.16
C HIS A 693 -21.85 1.81 -18.04
N GLU A 694 -22.21 0.84 -17.20
CA GLU A 694 -23.22 1.07 -16.15
C GLU A 694 -22.72 1.92 -14.97
N THR A 695 -21.41 2.00 -14.78
CA THR A 695 -20.76 2.90 -13.82
C THR A 695 -20.49 4.25 -14.47
N ASP A 696 -21.10 5.31 -13.90
CA ASP A 696 -20.91 6.69 -14.36
C ASP A 696 -19.44 7.12 -14.29
N GLY A 697 -18.92 7.65 -15.40
CA GLY A 697 -17.55 8.19 -15.48
C GLY A 697 -16.47 7.16 -15.80
N THR A 698 -16.83 5.88 -15.99
CA THR A 698 -15.92 4.86 -16.56
C THR A 698 -15.64 5.20 -18.02
N PHE A 699 -14.36 5.13 -18.40
CA PHE A 699 -13.93 5.41 -19.76
C PHE A 699 -13.84 4.11 -20.56
N ILE A 700 -14.42 4.09 -21.76
CA ILE A 700 -14.40 2.95 -22.67
C ILE A 700 -13.63 3.29 -23.95
N TYR A 701 -12.97 2.29 -24.54
CA TYR A 701 -12.19 2.43 -25.78
C TYR A 701 -12.17 1.13 -26.58
N ILE A 702 -11.81 1.22 -27.85
CA ILE A 702 -11.77 0.07 -28.75
C ILE A 702 -10.44 -0.67 -28.55
N GLU A 703 -10.53 -1.86 -27.99
CA GLU A 703 -9.36 -2.73 -27.80
C GLU A 703 -8.92 -3.38 -29.10
N SER A 704 -9.88 -3.93 -29.85
CA SER A 704 -9.59 -4.69 -31.07
C SER A 704 -10.73 -4.63 -32.08
N VAL A 705 -10.38 -4.87 -33.35
CA VAL A 705 -11.32 -5.01 -34.45
C VAL A 705 -10.99 -6.28 -35.22
N SER A 706 -12.03 -7.00 -35.66
CA SER A 706 -11.86 -8.21 -36.45
C SER A 706 -11.31 -7.90 -37.85
N SER A 707 -10.75 -8.91 -38.51
CA SER A 707 -10.60 -8.83 -39.96
C SER A 707 -11.98 -8.73 -40.62
N VAL A 708 -12.07 -8.02 -41.74
CA VAL A 708 -13.30 -7.80 -42.50
C VAL A 708 -13.14 -8.36 -43.91
N GLU A 709 -14.17 -9.03 -44.42
CA GLU A 709 -14.19 -9.45 -45.82
C GLU A 709 -14.37 -8.22 -46.74
N ASN A 710 -13.74 -8.23 -47.91
CA ASN A 710 -13.86 -7.18 -48.93
C ASN A 710 -13.42 -5.77 -48.49
N GLY A 711 -12.47 -5.68 -47.55
CA GLY A 711 -11.83 -4.44 -47.14
C GLY A 711 -10.75 -4.64 -46.09
N THR A 712 -10.33 -3.55 -45.46
CA THR A 712 -9.49 -3.55 -44.26
C THR A 712 -10.13 -2.67 -43.18
N ALA A 713 -9.89 -3.00 -41.92
CA ALA A 713 -10.31 -2.22 -40.77
C ALA A 713 -9.08 -1.90 -39.93
N GLU A 714 -8.92 -0.63 -39.57
CA GLU A 714 -7.80 -0.14 -38.77
C GLU A 714 -8.35 0.67 -37.60
N LEU A 715 -7.76 0.47 -36.41
CA LEU A 715 -8.10 1.27 -35.24
C LEU A 715 -7.43 2.63 -35.34
N LYS A 716 -8.12 3.66 -34.86
CA LYS A 716 -7.66 5.03 -34.84
C LYS A 716 -7.95 5.66 -33.49
N ASP A 717 -6.96 6.35 -32.97
CA ASP A 717 -7.06 7.26 -31.84
C ASP A 717 -7.16 8.67 -32.43
N THR A 718 -8.36 9.26 -32.39
CA THR A 718 -8.58 10.59 -32.98
C THR A 718 -8.27 11.75 -32.04
N ASN A 719 -8.09 11.48 -30.75
CA ASN A 719 -7.87 12.50 -29.72
C ASN A 719 -6.42 12.50 -29.14
N ASP A 720 -5.58 11.55 -29.58
CA ASP A 720 -4.19 11.33 -29.19
C ASP A 720 -3.98 11.01 -27.69
N ASP A 721 -4.95 10.36 -27.03
CA ASP A 721 -4.86 9.96 -25.61
C ASP A 721 -4.23 8.57 -25.38
N GLY A 722 -3.89 7.86 -26.46
CA GLY A 722 -3.34 6.51 -26.44
C GLY A 722 -4.40 5.40 -26.43
N LYS A 723 -5.68 5.73 -26.61
CA LYS A 723 -6.80 4.80 -26.67
C LYS A 723 -7.57 4.98 -27.99
N ASN A 724 -7.86 3.88 -28.67
CA ASN A 724 -8.60 3.97 -29.93
C ASN A 724 -10.07 4.30 -29.67
N ASP A 725 -10.62 5.24 -30.43
CA ASP A 725 -12.00 5.70 -30.31
C ASP A 725 -12.80 5.57 -31.62
N THR A 726 -12.12 5.21 -32.71
CA THR A 726 -12.67 5.16 -34.05
C THR A 726 -12.12 3.96 -34.82
N ILE A 727 -12.95 3.37 -35.69
CA ILE A 727 -12.52 2.36 -36.67
C ILE A 727 -12.52 2.99 -38.06
N THR A 728 -11.39 2.98 -38.76
CA THR A 728 -11.31 3.33 -40.18
C THR A 728 -11.51 2.08 -41.03
N PHE A 729 -12.62 2.00 -41.76
CA PHE A 729 -12.85 0.97 -42.76
C PHE A 729 -12.43 1.46 -44.15
N THR A 730 -11.58 0.69 -44.84
CA THR A 730 -11.20 0.92 -46.24
C THR A 730 -11.75 -0.22 -47.11
N PRO A 731 -12.70 0.05 -48.02
CA PRO A 731 -13.19 -0.96 -48.95
C PRO A 731 -12.06 -1.53 -49.83
N ALA A 732 -12.13 -2.81 -50.18
CA ALA A 732 -11.29 -3.37 -51.22
C ALA A 732 -11.54 -2.64 -52.56
N THR A 733 -10.51 -2.58 -53.40
CA THR A 733 -10.60 -1.86 -54.68
C THR A 733 -11.78 -2.37 -55.50
N ASP A 734 -12.62 -1.43 -55.93
CA ASP A 734 -13.83 -1.60 -56.73
C ASP A 734 -14.94 -2.46 -56.09
N TYR A 735 -14.81 -2.84 -54.82
CA TYR A 735 -15.83 -3.59 -54.10
C TYR A 735 -17.09 -2.75 -53.86
N ARG A 736 -18.26 -3.38 -54.06
CA ARG A 736 -19.59 -2.81 -53.81
C ARG A 736 -20.49 -3.90 -53.21
N GLY A 737 -21.34 -3.53 -52.26
CA GLY A 737 -22.19 -4.46 -51.51
C GLY A 737 -22.09 -4.26 -49.99
N THR A 738 -22.49 -5.28 -49.22
CA THR A 738 -22.49 -5.24 -47.76
C THR A 738 -21.44 -6.18 -47.18
N THR A 739 -20.72 -5.72 -46.15
CA THR A 739 -19.80 -6.52 -45.34
C THR A 739 -20.04 -6.22 -43.85
N SER A 740 -19.47 -7.00 -42.95
CA SER A 740 -19.55 -6.76 -41.51
C SER A 740 -18.23 -7.06 -40.82
N LEU A 741 -18.01 -6.41 -39.68
CA LEU A 741 -16.89 -6.65 -38.78
C LEU A 741 -17.38 -6.66 -37.33
N GLU A 742 -16.63 -7.31 -36.46
CA GLU A 742 -16.84 -7.34 -35.00
C GLU A 742 -15.78 -6.45 -34.34
N TYR A 743 -16.11 -5.76 -33.27
CA TYR A 743 -15.17 -4.98 -32.48
C TYR A 743 -15.31 -5.30 -30.98
N VAL A 744 -14.24 -5.04 -30.23
CA VAL A 744 -14.19 -5.27 -28.78
C VAL A 744 -13.97 -3.93 -28.08
N VAL A 745 -14.90 -3.55 -27.22
CA VAL A 745 -14.79 -2.41 -26.31
C VAL A 745 -14.15 -2.88 -25.02
N ARG A 746 -13.30 -2.05 -24.43
CA ARG A 746 -12.66 -2.26 -23.14
C ARG A 746 -12.77 -1.02 -22.27
N ASP A 747 -12.98 -1.22 -20.97
CA ASP A 747 -12.97 -0.13 -19.99
C ASP A 747 -11.59 0.08 -19.32
N ASN A 748 -11.49 1.05 -18.41
CA ASN A 748 -10.28 1.29 -17.63
C ASN A 748 -9.98 0.21 -16.57
N ASP A 749 -10.93 -0.65 -16.26
CA ASP A 749 -10.81 -1.72 -15.27
C ASP A 749 -10.47 -3.09 -15.91
N GLY A 750 -10.38 -3.10 -17.25
CA GLY A 750 -9.94 -4.23 -18.06
C GLY A 750 -11.05 -5.14 -18.57
N GLN A 751 -12.32 -4.82 -18.27
CA GLN A 751 -13.48 -5.59 -18.72
C GLN A 751 -13.79 -5.28 -20.18
N THR A 752 -14.42 -6.23 -20.88
CA THR A 752 -14.66 -6.14 -22.32
C THR A 752 -16.05 -6.59 -22.74
N ASP A 753 -16.55 -6.00 -23.82
CA ASP A 753 -17.76 -6.46 -24.52
C ASP A 753 -17.60 -6.33 -26.05
N ARG A 754 -18.49 -6.95 -26.83
CA ARG A 754 -18.39 -7.02 -28.30
C ARG A 754 -19.62 -6.51 -29.01
N GLY A 755 -19.40 -5.75 -30.09
CA GLY A 755 -20.46 -5.29 -31.00
C GLY A 755 -20.15 -5.62 -32.46
N ASP A 756 -21.18 -5.64 -33.30
CA ASP A 756 -21.07 -5.82 -34.75
C ASP A 756 -21.29 -4.50 -35.51
N VAL A 757 -20.55 -4.29 -36.61
CA VAL A 757 -20.76 -3.17 -37.54
C VAL A 757 -21.20 -3.68 -38.90
N LEU A 758 -22.40 -3.30 -39.35
CA LEU A 758 -22.88 -3.53 -40.72
C LEU A 758 -22.45 -2.39 -41.66
N ILE A 759 -21.65 -2.71 -42.68
CA ILE A 759 -21.08 -1.74 -43.60
C ILE A 759 -21.65 -1.91 -45.00
N THR A 760 -22.20 -0.84 -45.58
CA THR A 760 -22.66 -0.80 -46.98
C THR A 760 -21.72 0.03 -47.85
N VAL A 761 -21.09 -0.58 -48.85
CA VAL A 761 -20.26 0.10 -49.85
C VAL A 761 -21.08 0.34 -51.11
N ALA A 762 -21.52 1.58 -51.29
CA ALA A 762 -22.40 2.02 -52.36
C ALA A 762 -21.61 2.47 -53.61
N ALA A 763 -22.28 2.49 -54.76
CA ALA A 763 -21.69 2.91 -56.02
C ALA A 763 -21.40 4.43 -56.07
N ALA A 764 -20.35 4.80 -56.79
CA ALA A 764 -20.06 6.17 -57.21
C ALA A 764 -20.67 6.50 -58.58
N LEU A 765 -20.49 7.74 -59.04
CA LEU A 765 -20.73 8.11 -60.44
C LEU A 765 -19.40 8.24 -61.20
N PRO A 766 -19.33 7.80 -62.47
CA PRO A 766 -20.38 7.08 -63.20
C PRO A 766 -20.58 5.65 -62.69
N LEU A 767 -21.82 5.17 -62.74
CA LEU A 767 -22.17 3.77 -62.49
C LEU A 767 -22.40 3.07 -63.83
N GLU A 768 -21.80 1.89 -64.01
CA GLU A 768 -22.03 1.00 -65.16
C GLU A 768 -22.20 -0.44 -64.64
N VAL A 769 -23.22 -1.14 -65.14
CA VAL A 769 -23.59 -2.51 -64.72
C VAL A 769 -24.04 -3.31 -65.95
N ASP A 770 -23.25 -4.30 -66.34
CA ASP A 770 -23.56 -5.19 -67.48
C ASP A 770 -24.50 -6.36 -67.09
N PHE A 771 -24.59 -6.72 -65.81
CA PHE A 771 -25.33 -7.88 -65.29
C PHE A 771 -24.87 -9.25 -65.85
N ASP A 772 -23.73 -9.32 -66.53
CA ASP A 772 -23.21 -10.54 -67.16
C ASP A 772 -22.61 -11.51 -66.13
N ASP A 773 -22.16 -10.98 -64.99
CA ASP A 773 -21.70 -11.74 -63.83
C ASP A 773 -22.83 -12.39 -63.02
N GLY A 774 -24.09 -12.11 -63.38
CA GLY A 774 -25.26 -12.61 -62.65
C GLY A 774 -25.46 -11.96 -61.29
N THR A 775 -24.88 -10.77 -61.07
CA THR A 775 -25.04 -9.99 -59.84
C THR A 775 -25.73 -8.65 -60.12
N ALA A 776 -26.33 -8.08 -59.07
CA ALA A 776 -26.93 -6.75 -59.08
C ALA A 776 -26.67 -6.13 -57.71
N VAL A 777 -25.40 -6.16 -57.29
CA VAL A 777 -24.94 -5.68 -55.97
C VAL A 777 -25.28 -4.20 -55.75
N ASP A 778 -25.36 -3.44 -56.84
CA ASP A 778 -25.68 -2.02 -56.85
C ASP A 778 -27.19 -1.73 -56.84
N PHE A 779 -28.05 -2.74 -56.68
CA PHE A 779 -29.51 -2.57 -56.74
C PHE A 779 -30.23 -3.07 -55.48
N ASN A 780 -31.19 -2.26 -55.02
CA ASN A 780 -32.23 -2.67 -54.08
C ASN A 780 -33.46 -3.16 -54.84
N TYR A 781 -33.82 -4.43 -54.66
CA TYR A 781 -34.96 -5.05 -55.36
C TYR A 781 -35.62 -6.16 -54.54
N THR A 782 -36.87 -6.48 -54.86
CA THR A 782 -37.56 -7.65 -54.29
C THR A 782 -37.24 -8.90 -55.13
N SER A 783 -36.65 -9.92 -54.51
CA SER A 783 -36.15 -11.13 -55.18
C SER A 783 -37.21 -11.93 -55.96
N ASN A 784 -38.50 -11.83 -55.60
CA ASN A 784 -39.58 -12.48 -56.35
C ASN A 784 -40.03 -11.69 -57.59
N LYS A 785 -39.59 -10.43 -57.75
CA LYS A 785 -39.92 -9.53 -58.87
C LYS A 785 -38.83 -9.40 -59.92
N TRP A 786 -37.62 -9.89 -59.62
CA TRP A 786 -36.45 -9.79 -60.49
C TRP A 786 -35.62 -11.07 -60.47
N ARG A 787 -34.96 -11.41 -61.56
CA ARG A 787 -34.05 -12.55 -61.69
C ARG A 787 -32.99 -12.30 -62.76
N PHE A 788 -31.87 -13.02 -62.70
CA PHE A 788 -30.92 -13.08 -63.80
C PHE A 788 -31.36 -14.09 -64.85
N ASN A 789 -31.30 -13.71 -66.13
CA ASN A 789 -31.65 -14.59 -67.24
C ASN A 789 -30.89 -14.20 -68.52
N GLY A 790 -29.88 -15.00 -68.89
CA GLY A 790 -29.16 -14.87 -70.16
C GLY A 790 -28.38 -13.55 -70.29
N GLY A 791 -27.48 -13.27 -69.33
CA GLY A 791 -26.65 -12.06 -69.26
C GLY A 791 -27.51 -10.81 -69.14
N GLY A 792 -28.23 -10.64 -68.02
CA GLY A 792 -29.20 -9.54 -67.93
C GLY A 792 -30.20 -9.70 -66.80
N PHE A 793 -30.66 -8.56 -66.30
CA PHE A 793 -31.53 -8.46 -65.14
C PHE A 793 -32.99 -8.32 -65.57
N GLN A 794 -33.78 -9.37 -65.33
CA GLN A 794 -35.12 -9.54 -65.87
C GLN A 794 -36.20 -9.41 -64.80
N SER A 795 -37.17 -8.53 -65.04
CA SER A 795 -38.40 -8.48 -64.25
C SER A 795 -39.27 -9.73 -64.47
N THR A 796 -39.90 -10.23 -63.41
CA THR A 796 -40.67 -11.51 -63.44
C THR A 796 -42.18 -11.32 -63.29
N ASP A 797 -42.62 -10.32 -62.51
CA ASP A 797 -44.04 -10.08 -62.24
C ASP A 797 -44.70 -9.26 -63.36
N THR A 798 -45.58 -9.92 -64.10
CA THR A 798 -46.34 -9.34 -65.23
C THR A 798 -47.70 -8.76 -64.81
N ARG A 799 -48.00 -8.65 -63.51
CA ARG A 799 -49.29 -8.16 -63.00
C ARG A 799 -49.21 -6.77 -62.37
N SER A 800 -48.06 -6.39 -61.84
CA SER A 800 -47.87 -5.14 -61.11
C SER A 800 -46.69 -4.31 -61.62
N VAL A 801 -46.32 -3.29 -60.86
CA VAL A 801 -45.10 -2.49 -61.07
C VAL A 801 -43.92 -3.24 -60.46
N ASN A 802 -42.80 -3.30 -61.19
CA ASN A 802 -41.50 -3.75 -60.69
C ASN A 802 -40.54 -2.57 -60.71
N ILE A 803 -39.88 -2.35 -59.58
CA ILE A 803 -38.86 -1.32 -59.41
C ILE A 803 -37.63 -2.01 -58.82
N ALA A 804 -36.46 -1.62 -59.33
CA ALA A 804 -35.17 -1.90 -58.72
C ALA A 804 -34.40 -0.58 -58.71
N THR A 805 -34.09 -0.04 -57.53
CA THR A 805 -33.37 1.24 -57.40
C THR A 805 -31.89 1.01 -57.19
N THR A 806 -31.06 1.96 -57.64
CA THR A 806 -29.61 1.89 -57.49
C THR A 806 -29.16 2.37 -56.11
N ASN A 807 -28.18 1.71 -55.53
CA ASN A 807 -27.49 2.09 -54.30
C ASN A 807 -26.33 3.03 -54.62
N LEU A 808 -26.65 4.28 -54.94
CA LEU A 808 -25.66 5.34 -55.15
C LEU A 808 -25.30 5.97 -53.80
N GLY A 809 -24.02 6.03 -53.48
CA GLY A 809 -23.51 6.69 -52.27
C GLY A 809 -23.21 8.17 -52.46
N VAL A 810 -23.51 8.71 -53.65
CA VAL A 810 -23.33 10.13 -54.00
C VAL A 810 -24.66 10.73 -54.43
N GLU A 811 -24.84 12.03 -54.19
CA GLU A 811 -25.98 12.77 -54.72
C GLU A 811 -25.93 12.82 -56.25
N LEU A 812 -27.09 12.76 -56.89
CA LEU A 812 -27.18 12.92 -58.34
C LEU A 812 -26.88 14.40 -58.70
N PRO A 813 -26.11 14.67 -59.78
CA PRO A 813 -25.91 16.03 -60.24
C PRO A 813 -27.20 16.62 -60.83
N GLY A 814 -27.27 17.94 -60.96
CA GLY A 814 -28.44 18.61 -61.57
C GLY A 814 -28.68 18.20 -63.04
N LYS A 815 -27.64 17.69 -63.73
CA LYS A 815 -27.75 17.09 -65.05
C LYS A 815 -27.19 15.67 -65.07
N TYR A 816 -28.03 14.67 -65.31
CA TYR A 816 -27.62 13.26 -65.34
C TYR A 816 -28.42 12.47 -66.38
N LYS A 817 -27.87 11.34 -66.78
CA LYS A 817 -28.53 10.38 -67.64
C LYS A 817 -28.51 8.97 -67.05
N VAL A 818 -29.58 8.24 -67.31
CA VAL A 818 -29.74 6.83 -66.96
C VAL A 818 -30.01 6.07 -68.25
N GLY A 819 -29.29 5.00 -68.53
CA GLY A 819 -29.51 4.21 -69.73
C GLY A 819 -29.40 2.72 -69.48
N ALA A 820 -29.92 1.95 -70.41
CA ALA A 820 -29.81 0.49 -70.48
C ALA A 820 -30.27 -0.01 -71.85
N VAL A 821 -29.73 -1.14 -72.28
CA VAL A 821 -30.28 -1.94 -73.35
C VAL A 821 -31.42 -2.77 -72.78
N GLN A 822 -32.61 -2.64 -73.35
CA GLN A 822 -33.77 -3.42 -72.92
C GLN A 822 -34.34 -4.32 -74.02
N THR A 823 -34.71 -5.54 -73.62
CA THR A 823 -35.44 -6.50 -74.45
C THR A 823 -36.71 -6.91 -73.73
N THR A 824 -37.87 -6.61 -74.32
CA THR A 824 -39.16 -6.84 -73.67
C THR A 824 -39.95 -7.96 -74.33
N GLN A 825 -40.48 -8.87 -73.51
CA GLN A 825 -41.42 -9.91 -73.91
C GLN A 825 -42.82 -9.60 -73.33
N GLY A 826 -43.86 -9.68 -74.17
CA GLY A 826 -45.25 -9.44 -73.75
C GLY A 826 -45.70 -7.98 -73.86
N TYR A 827 -46.37 -7.46 -72.83
CA TYR A 827 -46.88 -6.08 -72.83
C TYR A 827 -45.73 -5.09 -72.62
N LEU A 828 -45.43 -4.25 -73.60
CA LEU A 828 -44.41 -3.20 -73.51
C LEU A 828 -44.87 -2.09 -72.55
N ALA A 829 -44.19 -1.96 -71.42
CA ALA A 829 -44.26 -0.82 -70.51
C ALA A 829 -43.06 -0.84 -69.56
N SER A 830 -41.90 -0.44 -70.06
CA SER A 830 -40.61 -0.54 -69.37
C SER A 830 -39.72 0.69 -69.63
N GLY A 831 -38.83 0.98 -68.70
CA GLY A 831 -37.89 2.10 -68.78
C GLY A 831 -37.24 2.32 -67.41
N PHE A 832 -37.21 3.57 -66.96
CA PHE A 832 -36.49 3.97 -65.75
C PHE A 832 -37.41 4.68 -64.76
N VAL A 833 -37.13 4.50 -63.47
CA VAL A 833 -37.60 5.40 -62.41
C VAL A 833 -36.53 6.44 -62.11
N PHE A 834 -36.98 7.61 -61.68
CA PHE A 834 -36.13 8.67 -61.17
C PHE A 834 -36.88 9.47 -60.12
N ASN A 835 -36.14 10.18 -59.27
CA ASN A 835 -36.71 10.87 -58.11
C ASN A 835 -37.57 9.94 -57.25
N TYR A 836 -37.14 8.68 -57.11
CA TYR A 836 -37.82 7.67 -56.33
C TYR A 836 -37.53 7.88 -54.85
N THR A 837 -38.58 7.98 -54.04
CA THR A 837 -38.48 8.04 -52.57
C THR A 837 -39.10 6.79 -51.96
N ASP A 838 -40.27 6.40 -52.46
CA ASP A 838 -40.96 5.17 -52.08
C ASP A 838 -41.89 4.70 -53.21
N VAL A 839 -42.53 3.54 -53.02
CA VAL A 839 -43.45 2.92 -54.00
C VAL A 839 -44.70 3.77 -54.32
N SER A 840 -45.00 4.79 -53.53
CA SER A 840 -46.09 5.75 -53.71
C SER A 840 -45.62 7.08 -54.30
N ASN A 841 -44.32 7.35 -54.36
CA ASN A 841 -43.75 8.65 -54.75
C ASN A 841 -42.50 8.48 -55.62
N TYR A 842 -42.69 8.53 -56.94
CA TYR A 842 -41.60 8.43 -57.92
C TYR A 842 -41.99 9.01 -59.27
N LYS A 843 -41.01 9.30 -60.13
CA LYS A 843 -41.22 9.65 -61.53
C LYS A 843 -40.71 8.53 -62.42
N TYR A 844 -41.25 8.43 -63.63
CA TYR A 844 -40.86 7.38 -64.55
C TYR A 844 -40.84 7.86 -66.00
N VAL A 845 -39.96 7.23 -66.76
CA VAL A 845 -39.99 7.24 -68.22
C VAL A 845 -40.18 5.81 -68.71
N ARG A 846 -41.02 5.62 -69.72
CA ARG A 846 -41.27 4.28 -70.25
C ARG A 846 -41.55 4.27 -71.74
N GLN A 847 -41.07 3.22 -72.39
CA GLN A 847 -41.51 2.76 -73.69
C GLN A 847 -42.71 1.85 -73.53
N THR A 848 -43.72 2.03 -74.37
CA THR A 848 -44.94 1.21 -74.44
C THR A 848 -45.17 0.70 -75.86
N SER A 849 -46.08 -0.24 -76.06
CA SER A 849 -46.43 -0.72 -77.41
C SER A 849 -47.08 0.36 -78.29
N GLN A 850 -47.54 1.47 -77.69
CA GLN A 850 -48.18 2.60 -78.37
C GLN A 850 -47.32 3.87 -78.38
N GLY A 851 -46.05 3.78 -77.97
CA GLY A 851 -45.10 4.89 -78.00
C GLY A 851 -44.48 5.17 -76.64
N TYR A 852 -44.16 6.43 -76.35
CA TYR A 852 -43.27 6.83 -75.25
C TYR A 852 -43.98 7.72 -74.24
N GLN A 853 -43.72 7.50 -72.95
CA GLN A 853 -44.38 8.20 -71.86
C GLN A 853 -43.40 8.69 -70.80
N ILE A 854 -43.65 9.91 -70.32
CA ILE A 854 -43.05 10.48 -69.11
C ILE A 854 -44.20 10.72 -68.12
N GLY A 855 -44.06 10.22 -66.90
CA GLY A 855 -45.12 10.29 -65.89
C GLY A 855 -44.60 10.35 -64.47
N GLN A 856 -45.52 10.47 -63.53
CA GLN A 856 -45.22 10.51 -62.11
C GLN A 856 -46.29 9.81 -61.29
N VAL A 857 -45.88 9.28 -60.15
CA VAL A 857 -46.74 8.74 -59.10
C VAL A 857 -46.54 9.60 -57.87
N VAL A 858 -47.62 10.20 -57.37
CA VAL A 858 -47.62 11.02 -56.16
C VAL A 858 -48.70 10.50 -55.23
N SER A 859 -48.32 10.10 -54.02
CA SER A 859 -49.22 9.43 -53.06
C SER A 859 -49.98 8.25 -53.66
N GLY A 860 -49.29 7.45 -54.49
CA GLY A 860 -49.84 6.28 -55.18
C GLY A 860 -50.68 6.59 -56.43
N ARG A 861 -50.93 7.87 -56.74
CA ARG A 861 -51.70 8.28 -57.92
C ARG A 861 -50.80 8.49 -59.13
N ASN A 862 -50.98 7.66 -60.16
CA ASN A 862 -50.26 7.78 -61.43
C ASN A 862 -50.85 8.87 -62.35
N THR A 863 -49.99 9.75 -62.87
CA THR A 863 -50.29 10.80 -63.85
C THR A 863 -49.27 10.77 -64.99
N VAL A 864 -49.73 10.68 -66.25
CA VAL A 864 -48.87 10.81 -67.43
C VAL A 864 -48.72 12.29 -67.79
N LEU A 865 -47.48 12.79 -67.79
CA LEU A 865 -47.14 14.19 -68.09
C LEU A 865 -46.94 14.41 -69.59
N LYS A 866 -46.31 13.44 -70.26
CA LYS A 866 -46.09 13.46 -71.71
C LYS A 866 -46.38 12.09 -72.30
N ASN A 867 -47.08 12.07 -73.44
CA ASN A 867 -47.40 10.85 -74.18
C ASN A 867 -47.21 11.09 -75.68
N ILE A 868 -46.33 10.32 -76.30
CA ILE A 868 -46.04 10.36 -77.73
C ILE A 868 -46.52 9.06 -78.34
N ARG A 869 -47.34 9.16 -79.39
CA ARG A 869 -47.91 7.99 -80.08
C ARG A 869 -46.99 7.57 -81.22
N GLU A 870 -46.44 6.36 -81.12
CA GLU A 870 -45.57 5.76 -82.11
C GLU A 870 -45.71 4.24 -82.05
N THR A 871 -45.61 3.55 -83.19
CA THR A 871 -45.58 2.07 -83.18
C THR A 871 -44.19 1.60 -82.80
N VAL A 872 -44.07 0.96 -81.64
CA VAL A 872 -42.81 0.37 -81.15
C VAL A 872 -42.80 -1.12 -81.47
N ARG A 873 -41.71 -1.60 -82.06
CA ARG A 873 -41.54 -3.03 -82.37
C ARG A 873 -41.18 -3.80 -81.10
N THR A 874 -41.70 -5.02 -80.94
CA THR A 874 -41.42 -5.87 -79.77
C THR A 874 -40.37 -6.95 -80.06
N ASP A 875 -39.86 -7.03 -81.29
CA ASP A 875 -39.00 -8.11 -81.78
C ASP A 875 -37.51 -7.73 -81.85
N ARG A 876 -37.11 -6.65 -81.18
CA ARG A 876 -35.72 -6.20 -81.08
C ARG A 876 -35.42 -5.55 -79.73
N SER A 877 -34.14 -5.40 -79.44
CA SER A 877 -33.65 -4.58 -78.33
C SER A 877 -33.68 -3.09 -78.68
N TYR A 878 -33.84 -2.27 -77.66
CA TYR A 878 -33.72 -0.82 -77.71
C TYR A 878 -32.69 -0.35 -76.71
N GLU A 879 -31.87 0.60 -77.12
CA GLU A 879 -31.08 1.41 -76.20
C GLU A 879 -31.97 2.55 -75.73
N LEU A 880 -32.39 2.51 -74.45
CA LEU A 880 -33.16 3.61 -73.87
C LEU A 880 -32.26 4.46 -72.99
N GLU A 881 -32.45 5.78 -73.08
CA GLU A 881 -31.83 6.73 -72.15
C GLU A 881 -32.85 7.73 -71.62
N LEU A 882 -32.83 7.94 -70.31
CA LEU A 882 -33.40 9.08 -69.61
C LEU A 882 -32.33 10.16 -69.50
N HIS A 883 -32.61 11.37 -69.97
CA HIS A 883 -31.80 12.56 -69.69
C HIS A 883 -32.59 13.48 -68.78
N VAL A 884 -32.00 13.87 -67.66
CA VAL A 884 -32.53 14.87 -66.74
C VAL A 884 -31.56 16.04 -66.75
N GLU A 885 -32.02 17.20 -67.22
CA GLU A 885 -31.27 18.44 -67.22
C GLU A 885 -32.03 19.48 -66.39
N ASN A 886 -31.73 19.53 -65.11
CA ASN A 886 -32.46 20.28 -64.10
C ASN A 886 -33.94 19.86 -64.07
N GLN A 887 -34.84 20.67 -64.63
CA GLN A 887 -36.28 20.40 -64.70
C GLN A 887 -36.70 19.77 -66.03
N GLN A 888 -35.80 19.73 -67.03
CA GLN A 888 -36.13 19.18 -68.35
C GLN A 888 -35.83 17.68 -68.38
N VAL A 889 -36.86 16.89 -68.66
CA VAL A 889 -36.77 15.43 -68.73
C VAL A 889 -37.00 14.99 -70.16
N SER A 890 -36.03 14.27 -70.72
CA SER A 890 -36.10 13.72 -72.07
C SER A 890 -35.92 12.20 -72.04
N LEU A 891 -36.75 11.49 -72.81
CA LEU A 891 -36.61 10.05 -73.05
C LEU A 891 -36.13 9.83 -74.48
N LEU A 892 -34.99 9.19 -74.63
CA LEU A 892 -34.38 8.80 -75.90
C LEU A 892 -34.55 7.31 -76.14
N ALA A 893 -34.63 6.94 -77.42
CA ALA A 893 -34.55 5.56 -77.87
C ALA A 893 -33.67 5.47 -79.12
N ASP A 894 -32.68 4.59 -79.10
CA ASP A 894 -31.64 4.44 -80.14
C ASP A 894 -31.01 5.80 -80.50
N GLY A 895 -30.65 6.60 -79.48
CA GLY A 895 -30.05 7.94 -79.63
C GLY A 895 -31.00 9.07 -80.05
N VAL A 896 -32.28 8.78 -80.31
CA VAL A 896 -33.25 9.79 -80.78
C VAL A 896 -34.17 10.22 -79.64
N VAL A 897 -34.29 11.54 -79.40
CA VAL A 897 -35.26 12.10 -78.45
C VAL A 897 -36.69 11.79 -78.89
N LYS A 898 -37.40 11.00 -78.08
CA LYS A 898 -38.78 10.56 -78.34
C LYS A 898 -39.81 11.40 -77.63
N ALA A 899 -39.56 11.74 -76.36
CA ALA A 899 -40.44 12.57 -75.55
C ALA A 899 -39.59 13.53 -74.71
N SER A 900 -40.07 14.77 -74.54
CA SER A 900 -39.47 15.74 -73.63
C SER A 900 -40.56 16.56 -72.92
N VAL A 901 -40.34 16.87 -71.64
CA VAL A 901 -41.26 17.64 -70.79
C VAL A 901 -40.50 18.34 -69.67
N THR A 902 -40.93 19.55 -69.30
CA THR A 902 -40.48 20.22 -68.07
C THR A 902 -41.30 19.69 -66.90
N VAL A 903 -40.64 19.26 -65.83
CA VAL A 903 -41.25 18.74 -64.62
C VAL A 903 -40.89 19.65 -63.46
N ASP A 904 -41.90 20.10 -62.72
CA ASP A 904 -41.70 20.99 -61.56
C ASP A 904 -40.95 20.26 -60.42
N GLY A 905 -40.08 21.00 -59.74
CA GLY A 905 -39.33 20.56 -58.56
C GLY A 905 -37.88 20.18 -58.85
N THR A 906 -37.19 19.78 -57.79
CA THR A 906 -35.84 19.21 -57.85
C THR A 906 -35.94 17.75 -58.29
N LEU A 907 -35.09 17.33 -59.24
CA LEU A 907 -35.14 15.98 -59.83
C LEU A 907 -33.93 15.11 -59.51
N ASN A 908 -33.06 15.58 -58.62
CA ASN A 908 -31.84 14.90 -58.19
C ASN A 908 -31.83 14.54 -56.69
N ASP A 909 -33.00 14.60 -56.03
CA ASP A 909 -33.14 14.34 -54.58
C ASP A 909 -33.63 12.92 -54.23
N GLY A 910 -33.96 12.11 -55.23
CA GLY A 910 -34.39 10.72 -55.06
C GLY A 910 -33.58 9.71 -55.88
N GLN A 911 -33.85 8.43 -55.65
CA GLN A 911 -33.14 7.34 -56.32
C GLN A 911 -33.55 7.20 -57.80
N VAL A 912 -32.65 6.62 -58.59
CA VAL A 912 -32.89 6.18 -59.98
C VAL A 912 -32.89 4.67 -60.06
N GLY A 913 -33.36 4.12 -61.18
CA GLY A 913 -33.26 2.69 -61.41
C GLY A 913 -34.19 2.19 -62.49
N LEU A 914 -34.44 0.88 -62.47
CA LEU A 914 -35.20 0.18 -63.49
C LEU A 914 -36.69 0.16 -63.15
N TYR A 915 -37.52 0.26 -64.19
CA TYR A 915 -38.97 0.30 -64.08
C TYR A 915 -39.63 -0.62 -65.09
N THR A 916 -40.55 -1.47 -64.64
CA THR A 916 -41.51 -2.14 -65.52
C THR A 916 -42.92 -2.14 -64.96
N TYR A 917 -43.91 -2.17 -65.85
CA TYR A 917 -45.32 -2.25 -65.49
C TYR A 917 -46.00 -3.34 -66.31
N ARG A 918 -46.42 -4.42 -65.65
CA ARG A 918 -47.08 -5.57 -66.30
C ARG A 918 -46.27 -6.15 -67.47
N SER A 919 -44.95 -6.12 -67.36
CA SER A 919 -44.03 -6.45 -68.44
C SER A 919 -42.93 -7.39 -67.96
N GLN A 920 -42.44 -8.25 -68.86
CA GLN A 920 -41.23 -9.03 -68.67
C GLN A 920 -40.12 -8.42 -69.54
N THR A 921 -39.33 -7.55 -68.92
CA THR A 921 -38.21 -6.87 -69.59
C THR A 921 -36.89 -7.32 -68.98
N LYS A 922 -35.96 -7.72 -69.85
CA LYS A 922 -34.54 -7.92 -69.55
C LYS A 922 -33.83 -6.58 -69.78
N PHE A 923 -33.10 -6.10 -68.78
CA PHE A 923 -32.17 -4.99 -68.89
C PHE A 923 -30.74 -5.51 -68.91
N ASP A 924 -29.90 -4.78 -69.62
CA ASP A 924 -28.51 -5.07 -69.92
C ASP A 924 -27.78 -3.72 -70.09
N ASP A 925 -26.46 -3.67 -69.90
CA ASP A 925 -25.66 -2.44 -70.05
C ASP A 925 -26.24 -1.20 -69.33
N PHE A 926 -26.67 -1.36 -68.07
CA PHE A 926 -27.24 -0.25 -67.31
C PHE A 926 -26.16 0.76 -66.93
N PHE A 927 -26.47 2.05 -67.00
CA PHE A 927 -25.58 3.09 -66.50
C PHE A 927 -26.31 4.28 -65.88
N VAL A 928 -25.60 4.98 -64.99
CA VAL A 928 -25.94 6.33 -64.51
C VAL A 928 -24.71 7.22 -64.67
N LYS A 929 -24.84 8.32 -65.40
CA LYS A 929 -23.74 9.23 -65.72
C LYS A 929 -24.15 10.68 -65.54
N GLU A 930 -23.22 11.53 -65.15
CA GLU A 930 -23.40 12.97 -65.26
C GLU A 930 -23.51 13.37 -66.75
N ILE A 931 -24.39 14.31 -67.08
CA ILE A 931 -24.38 14.95 -68.39
C ILE A 931 -23.43 16.14 -68.28
N VAL A 932 -22.22 15.91 -68.78
CA VAL A 932 -21.15 16.90 -68.80
C VAL A 932 -21.22 17.71 -70.10
N PRO A 933 -21.47 19.05 -70.07
CA PRO A 933 -21.35 19.94 -71.22
C PRO A 933 -20.06 19.77 -72.05
N THR A 934 -20.15 19.82 -73.38
CA THR A 934 -19.02 19.85 -74.34
C THR A 934 -19.29 20.82 -75.52
N PRO A 935 -18.30 21.59 -75.99
CA PRO A 935 -18.43 22.39 -77.21
C PRO A 935 -18.54 21.50 -78.46
N VAL A 936 -19.17 22.03 -79.51
CA VAL A 936 -19.31 21.39 -80.83
C VAL A 936 -18.79 22.34 -81.91
N ALA A 937 -17.73 21.93 -82.60
CA ALA A 937 -17.07 22.68 -83.66
C ALA A 937 -17.67 22.33 -85.03
N VAL A 938 -17.81 23.33 -85.92
CA VAL A 938 -18.36 23.16 -87.27
C VAL A 938 -17.36 23.68 -88.31
N ASP A 939 -17.13 22.89 -89.35
CA ASP A 939 -16.16 23.22 -90.40
C ASP A 939 -16.45 24.55 -91.13
N ASP A 940 -15.37 25.25 -91.51
CA ASP A 940 -15.39 26.58 -92.09
C ASP A 940 -14.78 26.65 -93.50
N THR A 941 -15.22 27.62 -94.29
CA THR A 941 -14.62 27.91 -95.61
C THR A 941 -14.46 29.40 -95.87
N ARG A 942 -13.37 29.80 -96.56
CA ARG A 942 -13.13 31.20 -96.95
C ARG A 942 -12.31 31.33 -98.24
N GLN A 943 -12.26 32.53 -98.80
CA GLN A 943 -11.37 32.87 -99.92
C GLN A 943 -10.56 34.14 -99.62
N THR A 944 -9.37 34.21 -100.20
CA THR A 944 -8.52 35.41 -100.24
C THR A 944 -7.79 35.49 -101.58
N ILE A 945 -7.08 36.58 -101.85
CA ILE A 945 -6.17 36.69 -103.00
C ILE A 945 -4.72 36.50 -102.56
N VAL A 946 -3.86 36.13 -103.50
CA VAL A 946 -2.42 35.93 -103.29
C VAL A 946 -1.79 37.09 -102.51
N ASN A 947 -0.87 36.77 -101.60
CA ASN A 947 -0.18 37.74 -100.73
C ASN A 947 -1.09 38.55 -99.80
N THR A 948 -2.36 38.19 -99.63
CA THR A 948 -3.31 38.91 -98.77
C THR A 948 -3.78 38.02 -97.63
N PRO A 949 -3.41 38.34 -96.37
CA PRO A 949 -3.97 37.68 -95.20
C PRO A 949 -5.50 37.81 -95.12
N VAL A 950 -6.16 36.79 -94.58
CA VAL A 950 -7.61 36.80 -94.33
C VAL A 950 -7.91 36.37 -92.90
N THR A 951 -8.78 37.11 -92.23
CA THR A 951 -9.31 36.77 -90.91
C THR A 951 -10.75 36.28 -91.05
N LEU A 952 -11.08 35.16 -90.40
CA LEU A 952 -12.45 34.66 -90.26
C LEU A 952 -12.77 34.32 -88.80
N ASN A 953 -14.03 34.49 -88.41
CA ASN A 953 -14.54 34.00 -87.13
C ASN A 953 -14.99 32.55 -87.33
N VAL A 954 -14.25 31.61 -86.75
CA VAL A 954 -14.52 30.17 -86.86
C VAL A 954 -15.52 29.68 -85.83
N VAL A 955 -15.67 30.39 -84.71
CA VAL A 955 -16.66 30.03 -83.68
C VAL A 955 -18.07 30.57 -83.97
N ALA A 956 -18.28 31.20 -85.13
CA ALA A 956 -19.54 31.86 -85.46
C ALA A 956 -20.70 30.88 -85.70
N ASN A 957 -20.37 29.66 -86.15
CA ASN A 957 -21.25 28.53 -86.43
C ASN A 957 -21.06 27.38 -85.44
N ASP A 958 -20.16 27.53 -84.49
CA ASP A 958 -19.96 26.59 -83.39
C ASP A 958 -21.04 26.76 -82.33
N SER A 959 -21.21 25.72 -81.52
CA SER A 959 -22.18 25.73 -80.43
C SER A 959 -21.62 25.08 -79.18
N HIS A 960 -22.35 25.25 -78.09
CA HIS A 960 -22.18 24.44 -76.90
C HIS A 960 -23.46 23.65 -76.73
N ASP A 961 -23.36 22.38 -76.32
CA ASP A 961 -24.53 21.56 -75.97
C ASP A 961 -25.39 22.13 -74.82
N VAL A 962 -24.90 23.16 -74.13
CA VAL A 962 -25.61 23.95 -73.13
C VAL A 962 -25.57 25.43 -73.50
N ASP A 963 -26.72 25.96 -73.92
CA ASP A 963 -26.88 27.36 -74.28
C ASP A 963 -26.36 28.31 -73.19
N GLY A 964 -25.46 29.21 -73.58
CA GLY A 964 -24.88 30.23 -72.69
C GLY A 964 -23.60 29.82 -71.96
N THR A 965 -23.11 28.59 -72.14
CA THR A 965 -21.78 28.18 -71.66
C THR A 965 -20.69 28.78 -72.56
N ALA A 966 -19.64 29.33 -71.96
CA ALA A 966 -18.53 29.94 -72.70
C ALA A 966 -17.54 28.85 -73.18
N PHE A 967 -17.10 28.98 -74.43
CA PHE A 967 -16.07 28.16 -75.03
C PHE A 967 -15.17 29.03 -75.90
N SER A 968 -13.92 28.62 -76.07
CA SER A 968 -12.93 29.38 -76.82
C SER A 968 -11.99 28.47 -77.61
N ILE A 969 -11.35 29.05 -78.64
CA ILE A 969 -10.33 28.35 -79.42
C ILE A 969 -9.10 28.14 -78.52
N VAL A 970 -8.69 26.89 -78.35
CA VAL A 970 -7.50 26.53 -77.55
C VAL A 970 -6.29 26.18 -78.41
N SER A 971 -6.50 25.75 -79.66
CA SER A 971 -5.39 25.49 -80.57
C SER A 971 -5.78 25.56 -82.05
N VAL A 972 -4.79 25.79 -82.91
CA VAL A 972 -4.91 25.69 -84.38
C VAL A 972 -3.72 24.94 -84.95
N THR A 973 -3.92 24.18 -86.03
CA THR A 973 -2.83 23.59 -86.81
C THR A 973 -2.35 24.56 -87.89
N GLN A 974 -1.17 24.32 -88.46
CA GLN A 974 -0.62 25.11 -89.54
C GLN A 974 -0.88 24.43 -90.89
N PRO A 975 -1.31 25.17 -91.93
CA PRO A 975 -1.45 24.65 -93.29
C PRO A 975 -0.08 24.49 -93.97
N GLU A 976 0.01 23.64 -94.99
CA GLU A 976 1.26 23.39 -95.75
C GLU A 976 1.80 24.65 -96.47
N HIS A 977 0.90 25.56 -96.88
CA HIS A 977 1.24 26.72 -97.69
C HIS A 977 0.75 28.04 -97.08
N GLY A 978 1.26 28.38 -95.91
CA GLY A 978 1.04 29.66 -95.26
C GLY A 978 1.29 29.56 -93.76
N SER A 979 0.68 30.46 -93.01
CA SER A 979 0.64 30.39 -91.55
C SER A 979 -0.71 30.84 -91.02
N VAL A 980 -1.10 30.30 -89.87
CA VAL A 980 -2.33 30.65 -89.15
C VAL A 980 -1.97 31.13 -87.75
N THR A 981 -2.59 32.22 -87.35
CA THR A 981 -2.62 32.68 -85.95
C THR A 981 -4.08 32.79 -85.52
N PHE A 982 -4.36 32.72 -84.22
CA PHE A 982 -5.72 32.82 -83.70
C PHE A 982 -5.79 33.77 -82.52
N ASP A 983 -6.97 34.36 -82.32
CA ASP A 983 -7.34 35.16 -81.17
C ASP A 983 -8.52 34.45 -80.49
N ALA A 984 -8.24 33.80 -79.36
CA ALA A 984 -9.24 33.07 -78.58
C ALA A 984 -10.35 33.99 -78.04
N GLY A 985 -10.03 35.23 -77.67
CA GLY A 985 -11.00 36.17 -77.11
C GLY A 985 -11.93 36.76 -78.17
N ALA A 986 -11.47 36.86 -79.42
CA ALA A 986 -12.29 37.26 -80.56
C ALA A 986 -12.94 36.09 -81.29
N GLY A 987 -12.53 34.84 -81.03
CA GLY A 987 -12.99 33.64 -81.73
C GLY A 987 -12.55 33.58 -83.20
N THR A 988 -11.48 34.28 -83.56
CA THR A 988 -11.06 34.42 -84.97
C THR A 988 -9.72 33.78 -85.26
N VAL A 989 -9.56 33.28 -86.49
CA VAL A 989 -8.28 32.82 -87.03
C VAL A 989 -7.87 33.72 -88.21
N THR A 990 -6.58 34.02 -88.31
CA THR A 990 -5.98 34.78 -89.42
C THR A 990 -5.01 33.90 -90.18
N TYR A 991 -5.36 33.56 -91.41
CA TYR A 991 -4.51 32.83 -92.34
C TYR A 991 -3.75 33.80 -93.26
N THR A 992 -2.43 33.64 -93.33
CA THR A 992 -1.53 34.37 -94.23
C THR A 992 -0.96 33.39 -95.26
N PRO A 993 -1.30 33.52 -96.56
CA PRO A 993 -0.73 32.69 -97.61
C PRO A 993 0.80 32.84 -97.70
N SER A 994 1.50 31.77 -98.09
CA SER A 994 2.90 31.89 -98.51
C SER A 994 3.05 32.84 -99.69
N ALA A 995 4.18 33.55 -99.77
CA ALA A 995 4.44 34.51 -100.84
C ALA A 995 4.24 33.88 -102.23
N ASP A 996 3.47 34.54 -103.07
CA ASP A 996 3.11 34.19 -104.45
C ASP A 996 2.36 32.86 -104.63
N TRP A 997 2.01 32.17 -103.53
CA TRP A 997 1.33 30.88 -103.57
C TRP A 997 -0.18 31.02 -103.82
N ARG A 998 -0.74 30.05 -104.57
CA ARG A 998 -2.15 29.96 -104.95
C ARG A 998 -2.61 28.51 -104.82
N GLY A 999 -3.83 28.30 -104.37
CA GLY A 999 -4.38 26.96 -104.17
C GLY A 999 -5.34 26.89 -102.98
N GLN A 1000 -5.62 25.67 -102.53
CA GLN A 1000 -6.39 25.39 -101.32
C GLN A 1000 -5.46 25.12 -100.16
N ALA A 1001 -5.67 25.81 -99.05
CA ALA A 1001 -4.95 25.61 -97.79
C ALA A 1001 -5.94 25.10 -96.75
N GLU A 1002 -5.57 24.01 -96.08
CA GLU A 1002 -6.37 23.36 -95.05
C GLU A 1002 -5.63 23.40 -93.71
N PHE A 1003 -6.36 23.74 -92.66
CA PHE A 1003 -5.92 23.63 -91.27
C PHE A 1003 -7.14 23.36 -90.39
N SER A 1004 -6.94 23.10 -89.11
CA SER A 1004 -8.02 22.83 -88.17
C SER A 1004 -7.85 23.65 -86.90
N TYR A 1005 -8.93 23.87 -86.17
CA TYR A 1005 -8.93 24.49 -84.85
C TYR A 1005 -9.61 23.57 -83.83
N THR A 1006 -9.30 23.78 -82.56
CA THR A 1006 -9.96 23.10 -81.44
C THR A 1006 -10.58 24.14 -80.53
N VAL A 1007 -11.86 23.98 -80.22
CA VAL A 1007 -12.57 24.73 -79.18
C VAL A 1007 -12.69 23.88 -77.93
N ALA A 1008 -12.57 24.50 -76.75
CA ALA A 1008 -12.77 23.83 -75.47
C ALA A 1008 -13.66 24.65 -74.54
N ASP A 1009 -14.31 23.95 -73.61
CA ASP A 1009 -15.06 24.56 -72.51
C ASP A 1009 -14.09 25.38 -71.65
N ASP A 1010 -14.41 26.66 -71.44
CA ASP A 1010 -13.55 27.60 -70.71
C ASP A 1010 -13.37 27.19 -69.23
N ALA A 1011 -14.34 26.47 -68.65
CA ALA A 1011 -14.28 25.95 -67.29
C ALA A 1011 -13.52 24.61 -67.20
N ASN A 1012 -13.41 23.86 -68.30
CA ASN A 1012 -12.64 22.61 -68.33
C ASN A 1012 -12.14 22.26 -69.74
N VAL A 1013 -10.87 22.64 -69.99
CA VAL A 1013 -10.20 22.48 -71.30
C VAL A 1013 -10.06 21.04 -71.80
N THR A 1014 -10.32 20.02 -70.98
CA THR A 1014 -10.33 18.62 -71.44
C THR A 1014 -11.59 18.27 -72.23
N ARG A 1015 -12.61 19.13 -72.20
CA ARG A 1015 -13.87 19.01 -72.94
C ARG A 1015 -13.75 19.87 -74.19
N SER A 1016 -13.43 19.23 -75.32
CA SER A 1016 -13.08 19.93 -76.55
C SER A 1016 -13.59 19.23 -77.79
N ASP A 1017 -13.74 19.98 -78.86
CA ASP A 1017 -14.09 19.50 -80.20
C ASP A 1017 -13.26 20.21 -81.27
N ARG A 1018 -13.18 19.62 -82.47
CA ARG A 1018 -12.28 20.05 -83.55
C ARG A 1018 -13.04 20.33 -84.84
N GLY A 1019 -12.83 21.51 -85.42
CA GLY A 1019 -13.35 21.90 -86.74
C GLY A 1019 -12.24 22.10 -87.77
N ASP A 1020 -12.54 21.82 -89.04
CA ASP A 1020 -11.63 22.01 -90.18
C ASP A 1020 -11.93 23.32 -90.94
N VAL A 1021 -10.88 23.96 -91.47
CA VAL A 1021 -10.96 25.24 -92.19
C VAL A 1021 -10.31 25.10 -93.56
N LEU A 1022 -11.06 25.39 -94.61
CA LEU A 1022 -10.58 25.40 -96.00
C LEU A 1022 -10.53 26.83 -96.58
N ILE A 1023 -9.32 27.29 -96.94
CA ILE A 1023 -9.10 28.60 -97.57
C ILE A 1023 -8.70 28.44 -99.04
N THR A 1024 -9.37 29.16 -99.96
CA THR A 1024 -8.95 29.26 -101.37
C THR A 1024 -8.21 30.58 -101.64
N VAL A 1025 -6.95 30.49 -102.10
CA VAL A 1025 -6.12 31.66 -102.47
C VAL A 1025 -6.11 31.88 -103.98
N ALA A 1026 -6.75 32.95 -104.43
CA ALA A 1026 -6.96 33.30 -105.84
C ALA A 1026 -5.98 34.35 -106.38
N ALA A 1027 -6.01 34.60 -107.69
CA ALA A 1027 -5.21 35.63 -108.34
C ALA A 1027 -5.66 37.05 -107.99
N ALA A 1028 -4.72 37.98 -107.80
CA ALA A 1028 -5.03 39.41 -107.88
C ALA A 1028 -5.34 39.77 -109.35
N LEU A 1029 -6.48 40.41 -109.60
CA LEU A 1029 -6.80 41.02 -110.89
C LEU A 1029 -5.96 42.30 -111.09
N PRO A 1030 -5.36 42.56 -112.27
CA PRO A 1030 -4.68 43.84 -112.50
C PRO A 1030 -5.68 45.01 -112.56
N LEU A 1031 -5.37 46.09 -111.82
CA LEU A 1031 -6.03 47.40 -111.86
C LEU A 1031 -5.61 48.20 -113.10
N GLU A 1032 -6.62 48.71 -113.80
CA GLU A 1032 -6.73 49.75 -114.83
C GLU A 1032 -5.67 49.98 -115.95
N VAL A 1033 -6.26 49.90 -117.14
CA VAL A 1033 -5.94 50.34 -118.51
C VAL A 1033 -5.41 51.77 -118.64
N ASP A 1034 -4.43 51.96 -119.53
CA ASP A 1034 -4.24 53.21 -120.30
C ASP A 1034 -4.48 52.91 -121.79
N PHE A 1035 -5.39 53.65 -122.40
CA PHE A 1035 -5.90 53.48 -123.77
C PHE A 1035 -5.12 54.41 -124.71
N ASP A 1036 -4.34 53.86 -125.64
CA ASP A 1036 -4.12 54.52 -126.91
C ASP A 1036 -3.98 53.52 -128.07
N ASP A 1037 -4.48 53.95 -129.22
CA ASP A 1037 -4.66 53.25 -130.50
C ASP A 1037 -5.88 52.32 -130.60
N GLY A 1038 -6.98 52.91 -131.04
CA GLY A 1038 -8.16 52.19 -131.48
C GLY A 1038 -7.99 51.55 -132.85
N THR A 1039 -8.14 50.23 -132.92
CA THR A 1039 -8.76 49.53 -134.05
C THR A 1039 -9.46 48.22 -133.58
N ALA A 1040 -10.66 48.02 -134.14
CA ALA A 1040 -11.55 46.83 -134.23
C ALA A 1040 -11.10 45.48 -133.60
N VAL A 1041 -11.98 44.64 -133.05
CA VAL A 1041 -13.12 43.93 -133.70
C VAL A 1041 -14.16 43.45 -132.66
N ASP A 1042 -15.42 43.37 -133.13
CA ASP A 1042 -16.69 43.04 -132.46
C ASP A 1042 -16.93 41.54 -132.11
N PHE A 1043 -18.00 41.33 -131.32
CA PHE A 1043 -18.73 40.12 -130.85
C PHE A 1043 -18.39 39.61 -129.43
N ASN A 1044 -19.29 39.45 -128.45
CA ASN A 1044 -20.74 39.67 -128.31
C ASN A 1044 -21.07 39.58 -126.79
N TYR A 1045 -21.97 40.40 -126.26
CA TYR A 1045 -22.58 40.19 -124.93
C TYR A 1045 -24.04 40.66 -124.92
N THR A 1046 -24.90 39.92 -124.21
CA THR A 1046 -25.73 40.53 -123.16
C THR A 1046 -25.78 39.59 -121.97
N SER A 1047 -25.15 40.05 -120.90
CA SER A 1047 -25.33 39.72 -119.50
C SER A 1047 -26.25 40.77 -118.89
#